data_AF-A0A953PST3-F1
#
_entry.id   AF-A0A953PST3-F1
#
_cell.length_a   1.000
_cell.length_b   1.000
_cell.length_c   1.000
_cell.angle_alpha   90.00
_cell.angle_beta   90.00
_cell.angle_gamma   90.00
#
_symmetry.space_group_name_H-M   'P 1'
#
loop_
_entity.id
_entity.type
_entity.pdbx_description
1 polymer ?
#
loop_
_entity_poly.entity_id
_entity_poly.type
_entity_poly.pdbx_seq_one_letter_code
_entity_poly.pdbx_strand_id
1 'polypeptide(L)'
;MGKKMIMLVVAFLFFILHPSAFSLPSDYSIHAVPLTAVTLTDNFWRPRLEINRTVTIPHILRQNELTGRVENFLKAAHEVEGAYKGHRYDDTDTYKIIEAASYALAVRPDPALDKKIDDLIAILAAAQEPDGYLYAARTADPKNPAPGAGPERWAWLHTSHELYNQGHLYEAAVAHVQATGKRSLLNIALKSADLVCRTFGPAQRHDVPGHEEIELALVKLFRVTGDRKYLDQAAFFLDQRGRPHNPPLHEFPVGDPFRMYNDLAYRQDHKPVVEQTQAVGHAVRATYLYAGMTDAATLTGNDALGRTVDALWRDVVEKKIYLTGGLGAVGGTEAFGDDYVLPNRAYAETCASIGGMLWYHRMFLREGDAAYYDTFERTLYNGYLSGVSLSGDAFFYQNPLVSNGRIERAAYFDVSCCPANLARLMGELPGLIYAQRDRELFVNLFVGSRASIDVRGTKAQVSQETNYPWDGRITIHVDPDRPTDVSLAVRIPGWSRGNPSPGGLYTFAPDRSPERLARHVALAVNGKAAPLTIDKGFARIQRRWQKGDVVQLDLPMPIERVVADNRVAEDRGKAAIQRGPIIYCVEGVDNGGAVADLKLPMDTALQHHFDAKLLNGVDVIEGDGSPTSRQGTPVPVRAVPYYAWNNRGKGEMAVWIPY
;
A
#
# COMPACT_ATOMS: atom_id res chain seq x y z
N MET A 1 -3.72 -18.28 -94.97
CA MET A 1 -3.87 -16.82 -94.89
C MET A 1 -3.99 -16.43 -93.43
N GLY A 2 -3.26 -15.41 -93.02
CA GLY A 2 -2.81 -15.21 -91.64
C GLY A 2 -3.89 -14.89 -90.61
N LYS A 3 -3.53 -15.11 -89.34
CA LYS A 3 -3.73 -14.19 -88.22
C LYS A 3 -2.87 -14.63 -87.04
N LYS A 4 -1.94 -13.76 -86.64
CA LYS A 4 -1.15 -13.86 -85.39
C LYS A 4 -2.11 -13.67 -84.22
N MET A 5 -2.10 -14.58 -83.25
CA MET A 5 -2.84 -14.44 -82.00
C MET A 5 -1.84 -14.17 -80.87
N ILE A 6 -1.97 -13.00 -80.27
CA ILE A 6 -1.18 -12.51 -79.13
C ILE A 6 -1.66 -13.25 -77.88
N MET A 7 -0.74 -13.92 -77.18
CA MET A 7 -1.01 -14.59 -75.91
C MET A 7 -0.76 -13.60 -74.77
N LEU A 8 -1.83 -13.17 -74.10
CA LEU A 8 -1.80 -12.27 -72.96
C LEU A 8 -1.56 -13.11 -71.69
N VAL A 9 -0.42 -12.92 -71.02
CA VAL A 9 -0.11 -13.53 -69.72
C VAL A 9 -0.68 -12.61 -68.62
N VAL A 10 -1.69 -13.08 -67.90
CA VAL A 10 -2.24 -12.41 -66.71
C VAL A 10 -1.46 -12.89 -65.48
N ALA A 11 -0.68 -12.01 -64.87
CA ALA A 11 0.00 -12.25 -63.61
C ALA A 11 -0.96 -11.95 -62.43
N PHE A 12 -1.23 -12.95 -61.60
CA PHE A 12 -1.94 -12.78 -60.32
C PHE A 12 -0.95 -12.23 -59.27
N LEU A 13 -1.18 -11.00 -58.83
CA LEU A 13 -0.51 -10.39 -57.67
C LEU A 13 -1.19 -10.87 -56.38
N PHE A 14 -0.49 -11.69 -55.60
CA PHE A 14 -0.85 -12.00 -54.21
C PHE A 14 -0.52 -10.79 -53.33
N PHE A 15 -1.54 -10.13 -52.78
CA PHE A 15 -1.37 -9.18 -51.69
C PHE A 15 -1.14 -9.95 -50.38
N ILE A 16 0.09 -9.94 -49.89
CA ILE A 16 0.42 -10.37 -48.52
C ILE A 16 0.02 -9.24 -47.58
N LEU A 17 -1.18 -9.37 -46.99
CA LEU A 17 -1.60 -8.56 -45.84
C LEU A 17 -0.63 -8.83 -44.69
N HIS A 18 0.23 -7.84 -44.39
CA HIS A 18 0.99 -7.84 -43.15
C HIS A 18 -0.01 -7.69 -41.99
N PRO A 19 0.07 -8.51 -40.93
CA PRO A 19 -0.67 -8.22 -39.73
C PRO A 19 -0.15 -6.89 -39.19
N SER A 20 -1.03 -5.90 -39.10
CA SER A 20 -0.76 -4.67 -38.38
C SER A 20 -0.23 -5.05 -37.00
N ALA A 21 1.02 -4.65 -36.71
CA ALA A 21 1.58 -4.78 -35.38
C ALA A 21 0.66 -3.97 -34.44
N PHE A 22 -0.16 -4.67 -33.67
CA PHE A 22 -0.82 -4.07 -32.51
C PHE A 22 0.32 -3.58 -31.61
N SER A 23 0.51 -2.27 -31.52
CA SER A 23 1.33 -1.69 -30.47
C SER A 23 0.70 -2.16 -29.16
N LEU A 24 1.46 -2.91 -28.36
CA LEU A 24 1.07 -3.17 -26.98
C LEU A 24 0.72 -1.82 -26.35
N PRO A 25 -0.40 -1.69 -25.60
CA PRO A 25 -0.65 -0.48 -24.85
C PRO A 25 0.58 -0.17 -23.99
N SER A 26 0.90 1.12 -23.88
CA SER A 26 1.98 1.64 -23.04
C SER A 26 1.79 1.12 -21.61
N ASP A 27 2.51 0.08 -21.18
CA ASP A 27 2.58 -0.29 -19.77
C ASP A 27 3.61 0.60 -19.05
N TYR A 28 3.69 0.49 -17.72
CA TYR A 28 4.74 1.15 -16.96
C TYR A 28 6.12 0.82 -17.52
N SER A 29 6.99 1.82 -17.63
CA SER A 29 8.37 1.59 -18.09
C SER A 29 9.22 0.82 -17.08
N ILE A 30 8.83 0.85 -15.80
CA ILE A 30 9.44 0.10 -14.71
C ILE A 30 8.42 -0.94 -14.26
N HIS A 31 8.86 -2.19 -14.12
CA HIS A 31 8.03 -3.30 -13.66
C HIS A 31 8.56 -3.83 -12.33
N ALA A 32 7.67 -4.09 -11.38
CA ALA A 32 8.04 -4.78 -10.15
C ALA A 32 8.58 -6.19 -10.47
N VAL A 33 9.62 -6.62 -9.74
CA VAL A 33 10.05 -8.02 -9.79
C VAL A 33 8.98 -8.87 -9.10
N PRO A 34 8.50 -9.97 -9.70
CA PRO A 34 7.45 -10.79 -9.08
C PRO A 34 7.84 -11.28 -7.69
N LEU A 35 6.89 -11.30 -6.76
CA LEU A 35 7.15 -11.77 -5.39
C LEU A 35 7.69 -13.20 -5.33
N THR A 36 7.28 -14.07 -6.27
CA THR A 36 7.75 -15.46 -6.38
C THR A 36 9.22 -15.57 -6.80
N ALA A 37 9.79 -14.51 -7.35
CA ALA A 37 11.20 -14.43 -7.69
C ALA A 37 12.08 -14.01 -6.50
N VAL A 38 11.50 -13.64 -5.36
CA VAL A 38 12.20 -13.07 -4.20
C VAL A 38 11.93 -13.87 -2.93
N THR A 39 12.99 -14.33 -2.27
CA THR A 39 12.92 -15.02 -0.97
C THR A 39 13.57 -14.16 0.11
N LEU A 40 12.87 -13.92 1.21
CA LEU A 40 13.40 -13.17 2.35
C LEU A 40 14.32 -14.06 3.21
N THR A 41 15.44 -13.49 3.65
CA THR A 41 16.45 -14.19 4.47
C THR A 41 16.84 -13.41 5.72
N ASP A 42 16.19 -12.28 5.99
CA ASP A 42 16.50 -11.42 7.13
C ASP A 42 15.87 -11.89 8.45
N ASN A 43 16.14 -11.12 9.50
CA ASN A 43 15.59 -11.34 10.85
C ASN A 43 14.43 -10.38 11.18
N PHE A 44 14.15 -9.38 10.33
CA PHE A 44 13.08 -8.42 10.58
C PHE A 44 11.80 -8.81 9.83
N TRP A 45 11.85 -8.96 8.52
CA TRP A 45 10.66 -9.19 7.68
C TRP A 45 10.28 -10.66 7.55
N ARG A 46 11.25 -11.57 7.40
CA ARG A 46 10.96 -13.00 7.26
C ARG A 46 10.12 -13.56 8.42
N PRO A 47 10.39 -13.28 9.71
CA PRO A 47 9.51 -13.74 10.79
C PRO A 47 8.10 -13.14 10.73
N ARG A 48 7.96 -11.88 10.32
CA ARG A 48 6.65 -11.22 10.17
C ARG A 48 5.83 -11.82 9.03
N LEU A 49 6.49 -12.16 7.92
CA LEU A 49 5.85 -12.87 6.81
C LEU A 49 5.37 -14.26 7.24
N GLU A 50 6.14 -14.97 8.07
CA GLU A 50 5.75 -16.27 8.61
C GLU A 50 4.62 -16.17 9.65
N ILE A 51 4.63 -15.14 10.50
CA ILE A 51 3.51 -14.84 11.42
C ILE A 51 2.24 -14.52 10.63
N ASN A 52 2.35 -13.76 9.55
CA ASN A 52 1.21 -13.48 8.67
C ASN A 52 0.60 -14.78 8.13
N ARG A 53 1.46 -15.71 7.67
CA ARG A 53 1.05 -17.03 7.15
C ARG A 53 0.45 -17.94 8.21
N THR A 54 1.05 -18.01 9.40
CA THR A 54 0.74 -19.04 10.40
C THR A 54 -0.20 -18.58 11.51
N VAL A 55 -0.37 -17.27 11.70
CA VAL A 55 -1.23 -16.69 12.74
C VAL A 55 -2.27 -15.78 12.13
N THR A 56 -1.85 -14.72 11.43
CA THR A 56 -2.75 -13.65 10.98
C THR A 56 -3.81 -14.16 9.99
N ILE A 57 -3.39 -14.87 8.94
CA ILE A 57 -4.31 -15.40 7.93
C ILE A 57 -5.30 -16.42 8.56
N PRO A 58 -4.85 -17.44 9.30
CA PRO A 58 -5.76 -18.36 10.00
C PRO A 58 -6.71 -17.66 10.98
N HIS A 59 -6.22 -16.66 11.72
CA HIS A 59 -7.04 -15.88 12.65
C HIS A 59 -8.15 -15.14 11.92
N ILE A 60 -7.84 -14.41 10.85
CA ILE A 60 -8.84 -13.65 10.08
C ILE A 60 -9.84 -14.57 9.39
N LEU A 61 -9.40 -15.70 8.83
CA LEU A 61 -10.30 -16.72 8.27
C LEU A 61 -11.31 -17.22 9.32
N ARG A 62 -10.82 -17.49 10.54
CA ARG A 62 -11.69 -17.87 11.66
C ARG A 62 -12.63 -16.74 12.08
N GLN A 63 -12.16 -15.49 12.11
CA GLN A 63 -13.03 -14.35 12.41
C GLN A 63 -14.13 -14.17 11.36
N ASN A 64 -13.82 -14.38 10.07
CA ASN A 64 -14.81 -14.32 8.99
C ASN A 64 -15.91 -15.37 9.16
N GLU A 65 -15.57 -16.58 9.61
CA GLU A 65 -16.54 -17.63 9.97
C GLU A 65 -17.38 -17.22 11.18
N LEU A 66 -16.74 -16.78 12.27
CA LEU A 66 -17.42 -16.45 13.54
C LEU A 66 -18.33 -15.23 13.46
N THR A 67 -18.01 -14.27 12.58
CA THR A 67 -18.72 -13.00 12.45
C THR A 67 -19.68 -12.99 11.25
N GLY A 68 -19.97 -14.16 10.66
CA GLY A 68 -21.03 -14.36 9.67
C GLY A 68 -20.70 -13.94 8.24
N ARG A 69 -19.46 -13.56 7.93
CA ARG A 69 -19.05 -13.15 6.56
C ARG A 69 -19.26 -14.30 5.57
N VAL A 70 -18.79 -15.50 5.94
CA VAL A 70 -18.97 -16.71 5.12
C VAL A 70 -20.44 -17.15 5.09
N GLU A 71 -21.15 -17.04 6.21
CA GLU A 71 -22.57 -17.39 6.32
C GLU A 71 -23.45 -16.54 5.39
N ASN A 72 -23.13 -15.27 5.20
CA ASN A 72 -23.87 -14.39 4.29
C ASN A 72 -23.83 -14.90 2.84
N PHE A 73 -22.70 -15.45 2.38
CA PHE A 73 -22.64 -16.08 1.05
C PHE A 73 -23.45 -17.38 0.98
N LEU A 74 -23.46 -18.19 2.05
CA LEU A 74 -24.31 -19.39 2.12
C LEU A 74 -25.80 -19.04 2.03
N LYS A 75 -26.22 -17.91 2.63
CA LYS A 75 -27.58 -17.39 2.50
C LYS A 75 -27.90 -16.92 1.08
N ALA A 76 -26.96 -16.19 0.46
CA ALA A 76 -27.07 -15.78 -0.94
C ALA A 76 -27.11 -16.99 -1.90
N ALA A 77 -26.47 -18.10 -1.54
CA ALA A 77 -26.53 -19.37 -2.26
C ALA A 77 -27.81 -20.19 -1.96
N HIS A 78 -28.67 -19.73 -1.05
CA HIS A 78 -29.84 -20.45 -0.55
C HIS A 78 -29.53 -21.80 0.13
N GLU A 79 -28.31 -21.99 0.61
CA GLU A 79 -27.89 -23.17 1.38
C GLU A 79 -28.26 -23.05 2.87
N VAL A 80 -28.45 -21.81 3.34
CA VAL A 80 -28.89 -21.48 4.71
C VAL A 80 -29.97 -20.43 4.64
N GLU A 81 -31.04 -20.58 5.42
CA GLU A 81 -32.08 -19.56 5.54
C GLU A 81 -31.71 -18.45 6.52
N GLY A 82 -32.17 -17.24 6.27
CA GLY A 82 -32.11 -16.12 7.21
C GLY A 82 -31.69 -14.80 6.57
N ALA A 83 -31.84 -13.71 7.33
CA ALA A 83 -31.46 -12.39 6.88
C ALA A 83 -29.94 -12.19 6.82
N TYR A 84 -29.51 -11.28 5.95
CA TYR A 84 -28.15 -10.75 5.92
C TYR A 84 -27.77 -10.14 7.29
N LYS A 85 -26.52 -10.33 7.71
CA LYS A 85 -25.98 -9.74 8.95
C LYS A 85 -24.70 -8.97 8.67
N GLY A 86 -24.49 -7.89 9.41
CA GLY A 86 -23.28 -7.07 9.32
C GLY A 86 -23.41 -5.93 8.31
N HIS A 87 -22.28 -5.44 7.83
CA HIS A 87 -22.21 -4.28 6.95
C HIS A 87 -22.21 -4.70 5.50
N ARG A 88 -22.76 -3.86 4.63
CA ARG A 88 -22.89 -4.10 3.19
C ARG A 88 -21.58 -4.35 2.41
N TYR A 89 -20.42 -4.08 3.03
CA TYR A 89 -19.08 -4.32 2.48
C TYR A 89 -18.34 -5.49 3.14
N ASP A 90 -19.00 -6.25 4.02
CA ASP A 90 -18.39 -7.37 4.76
C ASP A 90 -17.94 -8.51 3.83
N ASP A 91 -18.54 -8.64 2.64
CA ASP A 91 -18.08 -9.55 1.58
C ASP A 91 -16.57 -9.36 1.27
N THR A 92 -16.08 -8.12 1.39
CA THR A 92 -14.68 -7.78 1.06
C THR A 92 -13.67 -8.33 2.04
N ASP A 93 -14.06 -8.63 3.29
CA ASP A 93 -13.20 -9.28 4.26
C ASP A 93 -12.79 -10.68 3.73
N THR A 94 -13.76 -11.39 3.12
CA THR A 94 -13.54 -12.71 2.52
C THR A 94 -12.69 -12.62 1.25
N TYR A 95 -12.89 -11.60 0.41
CA TYR A 95 -12.06 -11.43 -0.78
C TYR A 95 -10.61 -11.08 -0.44
N LYS A 96 -10.39 -10.12 0.46
CA LYS A 96 -9.04 -9.71 0.89
C LYS A 96 -8.27 -10.84 1.57
N ILE A 97 -8.94 -11.68 2.36
CA ILE A 97 -8.26 -12.82 3.00
C ILE A 97 -7.92 -13.94 2.00
N ILE A 98 -8.73 -14.13 0.95
CA ILE A 98 -8.37 -15.00 -0.18
C ILE A 98 -7.16 -14.44 -0.93
N GLU A 99 -7.11 -13.12 -1.14
CA GLU A 99 -5.95 -12.45 -1.74
C GLU A 99 -4.68 -12.69 -0.91
N ALA A 100 -4.72 -12.43 0.39
CA ALA A 100 -3.60 -12.65 1.30
C ALA A 100 -3.14 -14.12 1.34
N ALA A 101 -4.09 -15.06 1.42
CA ALA A 101 -3.80 -16.49 1.36
C ALA A 101 -3.17 -16.91 0.03
N SER A 102 -3.60 -16.30 -1.08
CA SER A 102 -3.02 -16.57 -2.41
C SER A 102 -1.57 -16.13 -2.49
N TYR A 103 -1.20 -14.94 -1.98
CA TYR A 103 0.20 -14.55 -1.90
C TYR A 103 1.04 -15.47 -1.01
N ALA A 104 0.47 -15.92 0.12
CA ALA A 104 1.14 -16.90 0.98
C ALA A 104 1.40 -18.23 0.26
N LEU A 105 0.42 -18.74 -0.50
CA LEU A 105 0.53 -19.96 -1.30
C LEU A 105 1.56 -19.84 -2.43
N ALA A 106 1.68 -18.66 -3.05
CA ALA A 106 2.65 -18.38 -4.10
C ALA A 106 4.10 -18.49 -3.61
N VAL A 107 4.36 -18.12 -2.35
CA VAL A 107 5.70 -18.21 -1.74
C VAL A 107 5.94 -19.59 -1.12
N ARG A 108 4.94 -20.14 -0.43
CA ARG A 108 5.04 -21.43 0.26
C ARG A 108 3.75 -22.24 0.08
N PRO A 109 3.77 -23.31 -0.73
CA PRO A 109 2.63 -24.20 -0.88
C PRO A 109 2.15 -24.77 0.46
N ASP A 110 0.84 -24.75 0.66
CA ASP A 110 0.17 -25.28 1.86
C ASP A 110 -1.16 -25.93 1.43
N PRO A 111 -1.20 -27.28 1.29
CA PRO A 111 -2.40 -27.96 0.78
C PRO A 111 -3.65 -27.76 1.64
N ALA A 112 -3.51 -27.53 2.95
CA ALA A 112 -4.65 -27.32 3.84
C ALA A 112 -5.24 -25.92 3.65
N LEU A 113 -4.38 -24.90 3.52
CA LEU A 113 -4.81 -23.55 3.19
C LEU A 113 -5.42 -23.51 1.78
N ASP A 114 -4.75 -24.11 0.79
CA ASP A 114 -5.23 -24.17 -0.60
C ASP A 114 -6.63 -24.80 -0.68
N LYS A 115 -6.85 -25.93 0.00
CA LYS A 115 -8.18 -26.54 0.10
C LYS A 115 -9.20 -25.61 0.76
N LYS A 116 -8.85 -24.94 1.86
CA LYS A 116 -9.77 -24.02 2.54
C LYS A 116 -10.17 -22.85 1.64
N ILE A 117 -9.24 -22.35 0.82
CA ILE A 117 -9.53 -21.31 -0.17
C ILE A 117 -10.41 -21.86 -1.30
N ASP A 118 -10.16 -23.05 -1.82
CA ASP A 118 -11.02 -23.69 -2.82
C ASP A 118 -12.46 -23.86 -2.30
N ASP A 119 -12.62 -24.29 -1.05
CA ASP A 119 -13.93 -24.44 -0.41
C ASP A 119 -14.68 -23.09 -0.31
N LEU A 120 -13.98 -22.01 0.07
CA LEU A 120 -14.55 -20.66 0.08
C LEU A 120 -14.93 -20.19 -1.33
N ILE A 121 -14.08 -20.43 -2.33
CA ILE A 121 -14.38 -20.07 -3.72
C ILE A 121 -15.62 -20.80 -4.23
N ALA A 122 -15.84 -22.05 -3.84
CA ALA A 122 -17.04 -22.80 -4.18
C ALA A 122 -18.31 -22.16 -3.59
N ILE A 123 -18.25 -21.67 -2.34
CA ILE A 123 -19.34 -20.91 -1.71
C ILE A 123 -19.61 -19.61 -2.48
N LEU A 124 -18.56 -18.87 -2.86
CA LEU A 124 -18.71 -17.65 -3.67
C LEU A 124 -19.36 -17.93 -5.03
N ALA A 125 -18.99 -19.05 -5.67
CA ALA A 125 -19.56 -19.45 -6.94
C ALA A 125 -21.07 -19.75 -6.84
N ALA A 126 -21.49 -20.41 -5.75
CA ALA A 126 -22.89 -20.72 -5.49
C ALA A 126 -23.73 -19.47 -5.15
N ALA A 127 -23.10 -18.47 -4.52
CA ALA A 127 -23.75 -17.20 -4.17
C ALA A 127 -23.88 -16.22 -5.37
N GLN A 128 -23.17 -16.47 -6.48
CA GLN A 128 -23.20 -15.60 -7.65
C GLN A 128 -24.48 -15.83 -8.47
N GLU A 129 -25.23 -14.75 -8.72
CA GLU A 129 -26.42 -14.79 -9.55
C GLU A 129 -26.08 -15.10 -11.03
N PRO A 130 -27.01 -15.66 -11.83
CA PRO A 130 -26.72 -16.16 -13.17
C PRO A 130 -26.09 -15.15 -14.15
N ASP A 131 -26.39 -13.86 -13.98
CA ASP A 131 -25.87 -12.78 -14.83
C ASP A 131 -24.48 -12.27 -14.43
N GLY A 132 -23.93 -12.78 -13.31
CA GLY A 132 -22.61 -12.45 -12.78
C GLY A 132 -22.63 -11.60 -11.51
N TYR A 133 -23.79 -11.13 -11.06
CA TYR A 133 -23.89 -10.32 -9.84
C TYR A 133 -23.51 -11.13 -8.60
N LEU A 134 -22.58 -10.62 -7.80
CA LEU A 134 -22.17 -11.23 -6.53
C LEU A 134 -22.08 -10.13 -5.48
N TYR A 135 -23.08 -10.07 -4.62
CA TYR A 135 -23.20 -9.10 -3.53
C TYR A 135 -24.19 -9.66 -2.50
N ALA A 136 -23.67 -10.35 -1.48
CA ALA A 136 -24.51 -11.12 -0.56
C ALA A 136 -25.46 -10.21 0.24
N ALA A 137 -25.03 -8.97 0.50
CA ALA A 137 -25.83 -7.91 1.12
C ALA A 137 -27.17 -7.61 0.43
N ARG A 138 -27.34 -8.00 -0.83
CA ARG A 138 -28.65 -7.98 -1.52
C ARG A 138 -29.18 -9.38 -1.80
N THR A 139 -28.35 -10.26 -2.35
CA THR A 139 -28.80 -11.57 -2.85
C THR A 139 -29.33 -12.47 -1.74
N ALA A 140 -28.81 -12.35 -0.51
CA ALA A 140 -29.26 -13.14 0.63
C ALA A 140 -30.72 -12.87 1.04
N ASP A 141 -31.17 -11.61 1.01
CA ASP A 141 -32.57 -11.23 1.22
C ASP A 141 -32.92 -10.03 0.33
N PRO A 142 -33.37 -10.26 -0.92
CA PRO A 142 -33.69 -9.18 -1.85
C PRO A 142 -34.86 -8.30 -1.39
N LYS A 143 -35.70 -8.77 -0.46
CA LYS A 143 -36.82 -8.00 0.09
C LYS A 143 -36.35 -7.04 1.18
N ASN A 144 -35.31 -7.41 1.93
CA ASN A 144 -34.72 -6.60 3.00
C ASN A 144 -33.19 -6.60 2.86
N PRO A 145 -32.63 -5.94 1.83
CA PRO A 145 -31.19 -5.89 1.65
C PRO A 145 -30.52 -5.09 2.79
N ALA A 146 -29.20 -5.24 2.92
CA ALA A 146 -28.43 -4.55 3.95
C ALA A 146 -28.66 -3.01 3.91
N PRO A 147 -28.72 -2.33 5.07
CA PRO A 147 -28.85 -0.87 5.12
C PRO A 147 -27.82 -0.17 4.24
N GLY A 148 -28.27 0.81 3.44
CA GLY A 148 -27.43 1.54 2.49
C GLY A 148 -27.21 0.84 1.13
N ALA A 149 -27.72 -0.38 0.91
CA ALA A 149 -27.66 -1.03 -0.40
C ALA A 149 -28.61 -0.38 -1.43
N GLY A 150 -29.73 0.19 -0.97
CA GLY A 150 -30.76 0.78 -1.82
C GLY A 150 -31.78 -0.24 -2.35
N PRO A 151 -32.90 0.25 -2.92
CA PRO A 151 -34.07 -0.55 -3.25
C PRO A 151 -33.85 -1.55 -4.39
N GLU A 152 -32.92 -1.27 -5.29
CA GLU A 152 -32.54 -2.11 -6.41
C GLU A 152 -31.03 -2.06 -6.63
N ARG A 153 -30.50 -2.97 -7.46
CA ARG A 153 -29.07 -2.99 -7.79
C ARG A 153 -28.63 -1.63 -8.31
N TRP A 154 -27.45 -1.17 -7.86
CA TRP A 154 -26.82 0.07 -8.31
C TRP A 154 -27.56 1.37 -7.98
N ALA A 155 -28.70 1.34 -7.27
CA ALA A 155 -29.49 2.54 -7.01
C ALA A 155 -28.74 3.56 -6.14
N TRP A 156 -28.06 3.08 -5.09
CA TRP A 156 -27.36 3.91 -4.12
C TRP A 156 -25.84 3.65 -4.15
N LEU A 157 -25.23 3.62 -5.33
CA LEU A 157 -23.79 3.33 -5.46
C LEU A 157 -22.87 4.21 -4.60
N HIS A 158 -23.28 5.44 -4.34
CA HIS A 158 -22.57 6.37 -3.45
C HIS A 158 -22.45 5.84 -2.01
N THR A 159 -23.33 4.92 -1.58
CA THR A 159 -23.26 4.26 -0.28
C THR A 159 -23.10 2.75 -0.35
N SER A 160 -23.62 2.04 -1.35
CA SER A 160 -23.84 0.58 -1.31
C SER A 160 -22.57 -0.26 -1.24
N HIS A 161 -21.43 0.27 -1.69
CA HIS A 161 -20.17 -0.47 -1.84
C HIS A 161 -20.25 -1.64 -2.85
N GLU A 162 -21.28 -1.73 -3.71
CA GLU A 162 -21.36 -2.82 -4.70
C GLU A 162 -20.11 -2.89 -5.60
N LEU A 163 -19.65 -1.75 -6.12
CA LEU A 163 -18.45 -1.69 -6.96
C LEU A 163 -17.15 -1.86 -6.15
N TYR A 164 -17.15 -1.44 -4.88
CA TYR A 164 -16.02 -1.69 -3.96
C TYR A 164 -15.83 -3.18 -3.67
N ASN A 165 -16.95 -3.89 -3.43
CA ASN A 165 -16.92 -5.34 -3.24
C ASN A 165 -16.39 -6.06 -4.48
N GLN A 166 -16.80 -5.60 -5.66
CA GLN A 166 -16.35 -6.16 -6.92
C GLN A 166 -14.87 -5.90 -7.20
N GLY A 167 -14.36 -4.69 -6.91
CA GLY A 167 -12.95 -4.42 -7.07
C GLY A 167 -12.08 -5.35 -6.21
N HIS A 168 -12.43 -5.52 -4.93
CA HIS A 168 -11.70 -6.47 -4.08
C HIS A 168 -11.85 -7.94 -4.51
N LEU A 169 -13.00 -8.34 -5.07
CA LEU A 169 -13.13 -9.65 -5.71
C LEU A 169 -12.16 -9.81 -6.88
N TYR A 170 -11.98 -8.77 -7.70
CA TYR A 170 -11.10 -8.83 -8.87
C TYR A 170 -9.62 -8.88 -8.46
N GLU A 171 -9.22 -8.11 -7.44
CA GLU A 171 -7.86 -8.19 -6.89
C GLU A 171 -7.57 -9.59 -6.34
N ALA A 172 -8.49 -10.16 -5.55
CA ALA A 172 -8.37 -11.52 -5.02
C ALA A 172 -8.28 -12.57 -6.12
N ALA A 173 -9.09 -12.45 -7.17
CA ALA A 173 -9.08 -13.35 -8.32
C ALA A 173 -7.76 -13.31 -9.09
N VAL A 174 -7.20 -12.11 -9.30
CA VAL A 174 -5.90 -11.92 -9.95
C VAL A 174 -4.78 -12.53 -9.13
N ALA A 175 -4.74 -12.27 -7.82
CA ALA A 175 -3.75 -12.87 -6.93
C ALA A 175 -3.85 -14.40 -6.94
N HIS A 176 -5.08 -14.93 -6.86
CA HIS A 176 -5.31 -16.38 -6.80
C HIS A 176 -4.84 -17.09 -8.07
N VAL A 177 -5.22 -16.61 -9.26
CA VAL A 177 -4.80 -17.26 -10.51
C VAL A 177 -3.29 -17.15 -10.74
N GLN A 178 -2.64 -16.06 -10.31
CA GLN A 178 -1.19 -15.92 -10.38
C GLN A 178 -0.47 -16.88 -9.42
N ALA A 179 -1.05 -17.11 -8.23
CA ALA A 179 -0.48 -17.98 -7.21
C ALA A 179 -0.64 -19.47 -7.53
N THR A 180 -1.81 -19.88 -8.01
CA THR A 180 -2.20 -21.30 -8.11
C THR A 180 -2.38 -21.80 -9.53
N GLY A 181 -2.51 -20.90 -10.51
CA GLY A 181 -2.94 -21.22 -11.88
C GLY A 181 -4.42 -21.61 -11.98
N LYS A 182 -5.17 -21.71 -10.87
CA LYS A 182 -6.59 -22.08 -10.87
C LYS A 182 -7.45 -20.90 -11.31
N ARG A 183 -8.40 -21.18 -12.20
CA ARG A 183 -9.31 -20.18 -12.76
C ARG A 183 -10.67 -20.10 -12.05
N SER A 184 -10.87 -20.88 -10.98
CA SER A 184 -12.16 -20.97 -10.26
C SER A 184 -12.64 -19.58 -9.82
N LEU A 185 -11.80 -18.83 -9.09
CA LEU A 185 -12.14 -17.47 -8.66
C LEU A 185 -12.09 -16.46 -9.81
N LEU A 186 -11.14 -16.59 -10.75
CA LEU A 186 -11.07 -15.73 -11.92
C LEU A 186 -12.36 -15.78 -12.75
N ASN A 187 -12.94 -16.95 -12.97
CA ASN A 187 -14.16 -17.07 -13.75
C ASN A 187 -15.36 -16.42 -13.05
N ILE A 188 -15.43 -16.43 -11.71
CA ILE A 188 -16.43 -15.69 -10.93
C ILE A 188 -16.24 -14.18 -11.14
N ALA A 189 -15.01 -13.70 -10.98
CA ALA A 189 -14.65 -12.30 -11.17
C ALA A 189 -14.96 -11.81 -12.60
N LEU A 190 -14.65 -12.61 -13.64
CA LEU A 190 -14.91 -12.24 -15.04
C LEU A 190 -16.40 -12.09 -15.33
N LYS A 191 -17.26 -12.99 -14.83
CA LYS A 191 -18.71 -12.87 -14.98
C LYS A 191 -19.23 -11.57 -14.35
N SER A 192 -18.73 -11.25 -13.15
CA SER A 192 -19.04 -10.00 -12.45
C SER A 192 -18.54 -8.77 -13.22
N ALA A 193 -17.28 -8.77 -13.67
CA ALA A 193 -16.69 -7.66 -14.42
C ALA A 193 -17.40 -7.43 -15.76
N ASP A 194 -17.82 -8.49 -16.43
CA ASP A 194 -18.59 -8.40 -17.67
C ASP A 194 -20.00 -7.82 -17.42
N LEU A 195 -20.61 -8.12 -16.26
CA LEU A 195 -21.86 -7.46 -15.85
C LEU A 195 -21.65 -5.96 -15.61
N VAL A 196 -20.55 -5.56 -14.95
CA VAL A 196 -20.20 -4.15 -14.76
C VAL A 196 -20.07 -3.45 -16.11
N CYS A 197 -19.31 -4.01 -17.04
CA CYS A 197 -19.10 -3.43 -18.37
C CYS A 197 -20.38 -3.35 -19.22
N ARG A 198 -21.38 -4.21 -18.96
CA ARG A 198 -22.71 -4.11 -19.61
C ARG A 198 -23.62 -3.08 -18.94
N THR A 199 -23.39 -2.79 -17.66
CA THR A 199 -24.26 -1.94 -16.83
C THR A 199 -23.84 -0.48 -16.88
N PHE A 200 -22.54 -0.21 -16.89
CA PHE A 200 -21.95 1.14 -16.86
C PHE A 200 -21.20 1.40 -18.15
N GLY A 201 -21.33 2.62 -18.67
CA GLY A 201 -20.67 3.01 -19.91
C GLY A 201 -21.35 4.20 -20.60
N PRO A 202 -20.78 4.72 -21.70
CA PRO A 202 -21.25 5.96 -22.32
C PRO A 202 -22.72 5.95 -22.75
N ALA A 203 -23.25 4.79 -23.16
CA ALA A 203 -24.65 4.62 -23.56
C ALA A 203 -25.49 3.88 -22.50
N GLN A 204 -24.93 3.69 -21.30
CA GLN A 204 -25.54 2.98 -20.18
C GLN A 204 -25.56 3.91 -18.96
N ARG A 205 -25.46 3.35 -17.75
CA ARG A 205 -25.39 4.12 -16.51
C ARG A 205 -24.06 4.88 -16.41
N HIS A 206 -24.13 6.13 -15.95
CA HIS A 206 -22.96 7.01 -15.74
C HIS A 206 -22.55 7.13 -14.28
N ASP A 207 -23.18 6.37 -13.38
CA ASP A 207 -22.81 6.36 -11.98
C ASP A 207 -21.37 5.88 -11.76
N VAL A 208 -20.77 6.34 -10.66
CA VAL A 208 -19.41 5.98 -10.24
C VAL A 208 -19.42 5.30 -8.87
N PRO A 209 -18.35 4.58 -8.48
CA PRO A 209 -18.25 3.97 -7.16
C PRO A 209 -18.42 5.01 -6.02
N GLY A 210 -19.17 4.68 -4.97
CA GLY A 210 -19.17 5.48 -3.74
C GLY A 210 -17.91 5.31 -2.88
N HIS A 211 -17.17 4.23 -3.13
CA HIS A 211 -15.85 3.95 -2.57
C HIS A 211 -15.02 3.33 -3.70
N GLU A 212 -14.00 4.07 -4.10
CA GLU A 212 -13.03 3.75 -5.16
C GLU A 212 -12.21 2.53 -4.79
N GLU A 213 -11.94 1.67 -5.77
CA GLU A 213 -11.24 0.38 -5.62
C GLU A 213 -11.37 -0.39 -6.96
N ILE A 214 -12.53 -0.32 -7.60
CA ILE A 214 -12.78 -1.05 -8.84
C ILE A 214 -11.89 -0.56 -9.98
N GLU A 215 -11.49 0.71 -9.97
CA GLU A 215 -10.67 1.32 -11.02
C GLU A 215 -9.28 0.67 -11.09
N LEU A 216 -8.59 0.55 -9.95
CA LEU A 216 -7.30 -0.13 -9.88
C LEU A 216 -7.43 -1.65 -10.10
N ALA A 217 -8.55 -2.24 -9.69
CA ALA A 217 -8.76 -3.68 -9.78
C ALA A 217 -9.08 -4.13 -11.22
N LEU A 218 -9.84 -3.33 -11.97
CA LEU A 218 -10.10 -3.56 -13.39
C LEU A 218 -8.81 -3.47 -14.23
N VAL A 219 -7.86 -2.62 -13.84
CA VAL A 219 -6.52 -2.59 -14.46
C VAL A 219 -5.75 -3.89 -14.19
N LYS A 220 -5.77 -4.39 -12.95
CA LYS A 220 -5.19 -5.71 -12.64
C LYS A 220 -5.85 -6.83 -13.46
N LEU A 221 -7.17 -6.80 -13.61
CA LEU A 221 -7.91 -7.78 -14.40
C LEU A 221 -7.57 -7.68 -15.90
N PHE A 222 -7.45 -6.47 -16.45
CA PHE A 222 -6.95 -6.23 -17.80
C PHE A 222 -5.58 -6.88 -18.02
N ARG A 223 -4.63 -6.71 -17.10
CA ARG A 223 -3.27 -7.28 -17.22
C ARG A 223 -3.27 -8.81 -17.32
N VAL A 224 -4.12 -9.48 -16.56
CA VAL A 224 -4.19 -10.96 -16.56
C VAL A 224 -4.98 -11.52 -17.74
N THR A 225 -5.92 -10.75 -18.29
CA THR A 225 -6.82 -11.22 -19.35
C THR A 225 -6.42 -10.77 -20.76
N GLY A 226 -5.74 -9.63 -20.87
CA GLY A 226 -5.52 -8.92 -22.13
C GLY A 226 -6.77 -8.23 -22.68
N ASP A 227 -7.92 -8.29 -21.99
CA ASP A 227 -9.18 -7.74 -22.49
C ASP A 227 -9.30 -6.25 -22.14
N ARG A 228 -9.09 -5.41 -23.17
CA ARG A 228 -9.02 -3.96 -23.02
C ARG A 228 -10.31 -3.32 -22.48
N LYS A 229 -11.46 -3.98 -22.59
CA LYS A 229 -12.72 -3.44 -22.06
C LYS A 229 -12.63 -3.12 -20.56
N TYR A 230 -11.84 -3.88 -19.80
CA TYR A 230 -11.67 -3.62 -18.36
C TYR A 230 -10.85 -2.35 -18.10
N LEU A 231 -9.80 -2.10 -18.90
CA LEU A 231 -9.05 -0.84 -18.84
C LEU A 231 -9.93 0.36 -19.23
N ASP A 232 -10.72 0.20 -20.30
CA ASP A 232 -11.63 1.25 -20.77
C ASP A 232 -12.73 1.52 -19.73
N GLN A 233 -13.22 0.49 -19.04
CA GLN A 233 -14.19 0.63 -17.94
C GLN A 233 -13.59 1.35 -16.71
N ALA A 234 -12.33 1.06 -16.37
CA ALA A 234 -11.63 1.78 -15.31
C ALA A 234 -11.50 3.27 -15.65
N ALA A 235 -11.08 3.58 -16.89
CA ALA A 235 -10.98 4.96 -17.37
C ALA A 235 -12.35 5.66 -17.41
N PHE A 236 -13.42 4.94 -17.76
CA PHE A 236 -14.78 5.48 -17.74
C PHE A 236 -15.21 5.93 -16.34
N PHE A 237 -15.01 5.09 -15.31
CA PHE A 237 -15.37 5.47 -13.93
C PHE A 237 -14.61 6.70 -13.46
N LEU A 238 -13.32 6.82 -13.79
CA LEU A 238 -12.52 7.99 -13.47
C LEU A 238 -13.01 9.25 -14.19
N ASP A 239 -13.37 9.13 -15.48
CA ASP A 239 -13.86 10.24 -16.29
C ASP A 239 -15.24 10.75 -15.86
N GLN A 240 -16.12 9.86 -15.39
CA GLN A 240 -17.45 10.24 -14.91
C GLN A 240 -17.43 10.86 -13.50
N ARG A 241 -16.43 10.55 -12.68
CA ARG A 241 -16.33 11.07 -11.31
C ARG A 241 -16.23 12.59 -11.32
N GLY A 242 -17.06 13.24 -10.51
CA GLY A 242 -17.15 14.69 -10.38
C GLY A 242 -18.02 15.37 -11.43
N ARG A 243 -18.66 14.61 -12.33
CA ARG A 243 -19.66 15.15 -13.27
C ARG A 243 -21.05 15.20 -12.61
N PRO A 244 -21.96 16.05 -13.11
CA PRO A 244 -23.33 16.09 -12.61
C PRO A 244 -24.03 14.72 -12.71
N HIS A 245 -24.61 14.26 -11.60
CA HIS A 245 -25.36 13.01 -11.56
C HIS A 245 -26.75 13.18 -12.19
N ASN A 246 -27.13 12.26 -13.07
CA ASN A 246 -28.46 12.20 -13.67
C ASN A 246 -28.97 10.74 -13.69
N PRO A 247 -30.01 10.40 -12.90
CA PRO A 247 -30.75 11.28 -12.00
C PRO A 247 -29.89 11.78 -10.81
N PRO A 248 -30.33 12.83 -10.08
CA PRO A 248 -29.68 13.24 -8.85
C PRO A 248 -29.57 12.07 -7.86
N LEU A 249 -28.51 12.09 -7.07
CA LEU A 249 -28.29 11.06 -6.04
C LEU A 249 -29.37 11.14 -4.97
N HIS A 250 -29.65 10.00 -4.35
CA HIS A 250 -30.48 9.95 -3.16
C HIS A 250 -29.83 10.76 -2.04
N GLU A 251 -30.59 11.65 -1.42
CA GLU A 251 -30.12 12.49 -0.32
C GLU A 251 -30.63 11.95 1.01
N PHE A 252 -29.71 11.66 1.93
CA PHE A 252 -30.05 11.18 3.26
C PHE A 252 -30.37 12.35 4.22
N PRO A 253 -31.45 12.28 5.01
CA PRO A 253 -31.87 13.37 5.88
C PRO A 253 -30.95 13.57 7.10
N VAL A 254 -31.16 14.68 7.82
CA VAL A 254 -30.50 14.94 9.11
C VAL A 254 -30.77 13.80 10.09
N GLY A 255 -29.70 13.24 10.68
CA GLY A 255 -29.78 12.16 11.66
C GLY A 255 -29.68 10.75 11.05
N ASP A 256 -29.71 10.64 9.72
CA ASP A 256 -29.47 9.36 9.04
C ASP A 256 -27.98 8.95 9.13
N PRO A 257 -27.65 7.69 9.46
CA PRO A 257 -26.26 7.22 9.54
C PRO A 257 -25.49 7.32 8.21
N PHE A 258 -26.18 7.42 7.07
CA PHE A 258 -25.58 7.57 5.75
C PHE A 258 -25.48 9.03 5.27
N ARG A 259 -25.84 10.00 6.12
CA ARG A 259 -25.78 11.43 5.76
C ARG A 259 -24.42 11.90 5.29
N MET A 260 -23.33 11.33 5.82
CA MET A 260 -21.97 11.70 5.41
C MET A 260 -21.72 11.50 3.91
N TYR A 261 -22.46 10.61 3.24
CA TYR A 261 -22.29 10.33 1.82
C TYR A 261 -22.93 11.38 0.90
N ASN A 262 -23.76 12.29 1.45
CA ASN A 262 -24.25 13.46 0.73
C ASN A 262 -23.11 14.44 0.41
N ASP A 263 -22.04 14.44 1.21
CA ASP A 263 -20.87 15.26 0.95
C ASP A 263 -20.07 14.68 -0.21
N LEU A 264 -20.05 15.40 -1.34
CA LEU A 264 -19.29 14.99 -2.52
C LEU A 264 -17.78 14.95 -2.25
N ALA A 265 -17.26 15.79 -1.36
CA ALA A 265 -15.84 15.82 -1.03
C ALA A 265 -15.41 14.57 -0.26
N TYR A 266 -16.29 14.03 0.61
CA TYR A 266 -16.04 12.79 1.36
C TYR A 266 -15.63 11.61 0.48
N ARG A 267 -16.13 11.57 -0.75
CA ARG A 267 -15.87 10.54 -1.78
C ARG A 267 -15.24 11.10 -3.05
N GLN A 268 -14.50 12.21 -2.94
CA GLN A 268 -13.72 12.79 -4.04
C GLN A 268 -14.51 12.98 -5.34
N ASP A 269 -15.80 13.26 -5.23
CA ASP A 269 -16.77 13.38 -6.32
C ASP A 269 -17.26 14.83 -6.48
N HIS A 270 -16.58 15.76 -5.82
CA HIS A 270 -16.89 17.19 -5.78
C HIS A 270 -16.43 17.94 -7.05
N LYS A 271 -15.50 17.36 -7.81
CA LYS A 271 -14.91 17.91 -9.04
C LYS A 271 -14.44 16.78 -9.95
N PRO A 272 -14.44 16.99 -11.29
CA PRO A 272 -13.77 16.08 -12.22
C PRO A 272 -12.36 15.75 -11.73
N VAL A 273 -11.97 14.48 -11.80
CA VAL A 273 -10.70 14.04 -11.19
C VAL A 273 -9.50 14.83 -11.70
N VAL A 274 -9.48 15.20 -12.99
CA VAL A 274 -8.40 15.98 -13.61
C VAL A 274 -8.29 17.43 -13.09
N GLU A 275 -9.31 17.92 -12.39
CA GLU A 275 -9.34 19.26 -11.78
C GLU A 275 -9.03 19.24 -10.28
N GLN A 276 -8.80 18.07 -9.68
CA GLN A 276 -8.49 17.94 -8.26
C GLN A 276 -7.00 18.22 -8.00
N THR A 277 -6.72 19.17 -7.12
CA THR A 277 -5.33 19.57 -6.78
C THR A 277 -5.00 19.40 -5.30
N GLN A 278 -5.96 18.94 -4.49
CA GLN A 278 -5.80 18.78 -3.06
C GLN A 278 -6.43 17.48 -2.60
N ALA A 279 -5.79 16.79 -1.66
CA ALA A 279 -6.37 15.61 -1.04
C ALA A 279 -7.43 16.01 -0.01
N VAL A 280 -8.66 15.55 -0.21
CA VAL A 280 -9.83 15.87 0.62
C VAL A 280 -10.66 14.61 0.88
N GLY A 281 -11.55 14.67 1.87
CA GLY A 281 -12.48 13.58 2.18
C GLY A 281 -11.80 12.33 2.73
N HIS A 282 -12.52 11.22 2.69
CA HIS A 282 -12.09 9.95 3.28
C HIS A 282 -10.75 9.48 2.71
N ALA A 283 -9.78 9.16 3.57
CA ALA A 283 -8.39 8.94 3.16
C ALA A 283 -8.17 7.66 2.33
N VAL A 284 -8.87 6.55 2.65
CA VAL A 284 -8.78 5.30 1.86
C VAL A 284 -9.33 5.49 0.45
N ARG A 285 -10.59 5.92 0.33
CA ARG A 285 -11.23 6.33 -0.94
C ARG A 285 -10.31 7.15 -1.84
N ALA A 286 -9.79 8.26 -1.30
CA ALA A 286 -8.85 9.12 -1.99
C ALA A 286 -7.60 8.36 -2.48
N THR A 287 -6.92 7.61 -1.61
CA THR A 287 -5.68 6.93 -2.01
C THR A 287 -5.89 5.76 -2.98
N TYR A 288 -7.02 5.06 -2.90
CA TYR A 288 -7.41 4.05 -3.88
C TYR A 288 -7.74 4.69 -5.23
N LEU A 289 -8.48 5.81 -5.22
CA LEU A 289 -8.71 6.64 -6.41
C LEU A 289 -7.40 7.06 -7.05
N TYR A 290 -6.44 7.57 -6.28
CA TYR A 290 -5.16 8.06 -6.81
C TYR A 290 -4.30 6.92 -7.38
N ALA A 291 -4.36 5.73 -6.79
CA ALA A 291 -3.75 4.53 -7.34
C ALA A 291 -4.36 4.18 -8.71
N GLY A 292 -5.69 4.13 -8.82
CA GLY A 292 -6.40 3.87 -10.07
C GLY A 292 -6.16 4.95 -11.14
N MET A 293 -6.10 6.23 -10.74
CA MET A 293 -5.73 7.35 -11.62
C MET A 293 -4.30 7.20 -12.15
N THR A 294 -3.35 6.74 -11.32
CA THR A 294 -1.95 6.55 -11.73
C THR A 294 -1.83 5.41 -12.74
N ASP A 295 -2.57 4.31 -12.51
CA ASP A 295 -2.68 3.20 -13.48
C ASP A 295 -3.25 3.71 -14.80
N ALA A 296 -4.40 4.39 -14.78
CA ALA A 296 -5.06 4.90 -15.99
C ALA A 296 -4.21 5.94 -16.72
N ALA A 297 -3.57 6.88 -16.00
CA ALA A 297 -2.67 7.88 -16.59
C ALA A 297 -1.57 7.21 -17.43
N THR A 298 -0.96 6.17 -16.88
CA THR A 298 0.17 5.47 -17.51
C THR A 298 -0.31 4.61 -18.68
N LEU A 299 -1.36 3.80 -18.46
CA LEU A 299 -1.82 2.80 -19.44
C LEU A 299 -2.55 3.40 -20.65
N THR A 300 -3.14 4.58 -20.47
CA THR A 300 -3.87 5.28 -21.54
C THR A 300 -3.08 6.45 -22.14
N GLY A 301 -1.91 6.79 -21.58
CA GLY A 301 -1.14 7.97 -21.98
C GLY A 301 -1.86 9.28 -21.68
N ASN A 302 -2.61 9.34 -20.58
CA ASN A 302 -3.40 10.52 -20.21
C ASN A 302 -2.57 11.47 -19.33
N ASP A 303 -1.94 12.45 -19.97
CA ASP A 303 -1.10 13.46 -19.32
C ASP A 303 -1.86 14.32 -18.30
N ALA A 304 -3.17 14.53 -18.49
CA ALA A 304 -3.97 15.31 -17.54
C ALA A 304 -4.07 14.57 -16.21
N LEU A 305 -4.43 13.28 -16.23
CA LEU A 305 -4.41 12.44 -15.04
C LEU A 305 -3.01 12.36 -14.41
N GLY A 306 -1.95 12.26 -15.23
CA GLY A 306 -0.57 12.29 -14.76
C GLY A 306 -0.24 13.54 -13.94
N ARG A 307 -0.53 14.74 -14.48
CA ARG A 307 -0.32 16.01 -13.75
C ARG A 307 -1.15 16.09 -12.47
N THR A 308 -2.35 15.55 -12.48
CA THR A 308 -3.25 15.54 -11.32
C THR A 308 -2.68 14.67 -10.19
N VAL A 309 -2.25 13.43 -10.47
CA VAL A 309 -1.67 12.57 -9.42
C VAL A 309 -0.34 13.13 -8.90
N ASP A 310 0.43 13.82 -9.74
CA ASP A 310 1.65 14.53 -9.31
C ASP A 310 1.31 15.68 -8.34
N ALA A 311 0.25 16.45 -8.63
CA ALA A 311 -0.21 17.53 -7.78
C ALA A 311 -0.78 17.02 -6.44
N LEU A 312 -1.56 15.95 -6.47
CA LEU A 312 -2.15 15.32 -5.28
C LEU A 312 -1.06 14.73 -4.37
N TRP A 313 -0.06 14.06 -4.94
CA TRP A 313 1.05 13.51 -4.14
C TRP A 313 1.80 14.62 -3.42
N ARG A 314 2.11 15.69 -4.15
CA ARG A 314 2.76 16.88 -3.58
C ARG A 314 1.94 17.51 -2.46
N ASP A 315 0.63 17.69 -2.64
CA ASP A 315 -0.25 18.25 -1.59
C ASP A 315 -0.20 17.40 -0.30
N VAL A 316 -0.23 16.06 -0.44
CA VAL A 316 -0.16 15.14 0.69
C VAL A 316 1.19 15.24 1.41
N VAL A 317 2.31 15.10 0.70
CA VAL A 317 3.64 15.05 1.33
C VAL A 317 4.11 16.39 1.89
N GLU A 318 3.64 17.51 1.33
CA GLU A 318 4.00 18.84 1.80
C GLU A 318 3.17 19.30 3.00
N LYS A 319 1.98 18.71 3.25
CA LYS A 319 1.01 19.31 4.17
C LYS A 319 0.12 18.38 4.98
N LYS A 320 -0.12 17.12 4.54
CA LYS A 320 -1.22 16.28 5.08
C LYS A 320 -0.82 14.85 5.48
N ILE A 321 0.46 14.54 5.51
CA ILE A 321 0.97 13.23 5.95
C ILE A 321 1.58 13.35 7.34
N TYR A 322 1.28 12.39 8.22
CA TYR A 322 1.94 12.30 9.53
C TYR A 322 3.39 11.83 9.38
N LEU A 323 4.25 12.13 10.35
CA LEU A 323 5.66 11.69 10.35
C LEU A 323 5.80 10.16 10.26
N THR A 324 4.81 9.41 10.74
CA THR A 324 4.73 7.95 10.65
C THR A 324 4.33 7.44 9.26
N GLY A 325 4.04 8.34 8.31
CA GLY A 325 3.50 8.01 6.99
C GLY A 325 2.00 7.72 6.97
N GLY A 326 1.30 7.87 8.10
CA GLY A 326 -0.15 7.72 8.20
C GLY A 326 -0.92 8.88 7.57
N LEU A 327 -2.16 8.61 7.16
CA LEU A 327 -3.05 9.56 6.46
C LEU A 327 -4.44 9.61 7.11
N GLY A 328 -5.04 10.79 7.12
CA GLY A 328 -6.35 11.03 7.72
C GLY A 328 -6.25 11.63 9.12
N ALA A 329 -6.67 12.89 9.24
CA ALA A 329 -6.60 13.68 10.48
C ALA A 329 -7.95 13.75 11.20
N VAL A 330 -9.05 13.65 10.45
CA VAL A 330 -10.40 13.89 10.96
C VAL A 330 -11.10 12.57 11.27
N GLY A 331 -11.26 12.25 12.55
CA GLY A 331 -11.77 10.94 12.94
C GLY A 331 -13.25 10.68 12.67
N GLY A 332 -14.10 11.71 12.66
CA GLY A 332 -15.54 11.54 12.45
C GLY A 332 -15.92 11.12 11.02
N THR A 333 -15.04 11.36 10.05
CA THR A 333 -15.23 11.05 8.62
C THR A 333 -14.01 10.34 8.03
N GLU A 334 -13.07 9.91 8.86
CA GLU A 334 -11.88 9.16 8.45
C GLU A 334 -11.08 9.89 7.34
N ALA A 335 -11.09 11.22 7.42
CA ALA A 335 -10.78 12.09 6.29
C ALA A 335 -9.46 12.85 6.43
N PHE A 336 -8.92 13.29 5.29
CA PHE A 336 -7.93 14.36 5.26
C PHE A 336 -8.46 15.61 5.97
N GLY A 337 -7.59 16.27 6.72
CA GLY A 337 -7.86 17.60 7.28
C GLY A 337 -7.44 18.72 6.32
N ASP A 338 -7.57 19.95 6.81
CA ASP A 338 -7.01 21.12 6.16
C ASP A 338 -5.47 21.06 6.15
N ASP A 339 -4.84 21.88 5.30
CA ASP A 339 -3.39 21.98 5.19
C ASP A 339 -2.74 22.20 6.57
N TYR A 340 -1.75 21.37 6.92
CA TYR A 340 -1.01 21.40 8.19
C TYR A 340 -1.83 21.06 9.45
N VAL A 341 -3.08 20.61 9.31
CA VAL A 341 -3.89 20.12 10.44
C VAL A 341 -3.59 18.64 10.70
N LEU A 342 -2.65 18.40 11.60
CA LEU A 342 -2.14 17.06 11.96
C LEU A 342 -2.21 16.84 13.48
N PRO A 343 -3.40 16.67 14.08
CA PRO A 343 -3.51 16.39 15.51
C PRO A 343 -2.88 15.04 15.85
N ASN A 344 -2.15 14.96 16.97
CA ASN A 344 -1.45 13.73 17.38
C ASN A 344 -2.39 12.63 17.86
N ARG A 345 -3.62 12.97 18.26
CA ARG A 345 -4.73 12.01 18.35
C ARG A 345 -5.26 11.73 16.93
N ALA A 346 -4.36 11.25 16.09
CA ALA A 346 -4.58 11.04 14.67
C ALA A 346 -5.60 9.93 14.43
N TYR A 347 -6.38 10.04 13.35
CA TYR A 347 -7.09 8.88 12.83
C TYR A 347 -6.09 7.91 12.22
N ALA A 348 -5.32 8.37 11.22
CA ALA A 348 -4.22 7.64 10.60
C ALA A 348 -4.56 6.16 10.38
N GLU A 349 -5.63 5.91 9.63
CA GLU A 349 -6.13 4.55 9.46
C GLU A 349 -5.07 3.64 8.85
N THR A 350 -5.00 2.39 9.31
CA THR A 350 -4.11 1.42 8.68
C THR A 350 -4.43 1.22 7.19
N CYS A 351 -5.71 1.13 6.79
CA CYS A 351 -6.05 1.04 5.36
C CYS A 351 -5.62 2.27 4.56
N ALA A 352 -5.62 3.46 5.16
CA ALA A 352 -5.18 4.67 4.46
C ALA A 352 -3.66 4.65 4.23
N SER A 353 -2.90 4.10 5.17
CA SER A 353 -1.47 3.82 5.00
C SER A 353 -1.22 2.84 3.85
N ILE A 354 -2.03 1.78 3.77
CA ILE A 354 -1.96 0.77 2.70
C ILE A 354 -2.31 1.37 1.34
N GLY A 355 -3.42 2.12 1.25
CA GLY A 355 -3.80 2.83 0.02
C GLY A 355 -2.74 3.82 -0.44
N GLY A 356 -2.15 4.57 0.50
CA GLY A 356 -0.98 5.41 0.23
C GLY A 356 0.18 4.62 -0.38
N MET A 357 0.56 3.49 0.22
CA MET A 357 1.62 2.63 -0.29
C MET A 357 1.33 2.07 -1.69
N LEU A 358 0.09 1.65 -1.97
CA LEU A 358 -0.35 1.20 -3.30
C LEU A 358 -0.19 2.31 -4.34
N TRP A 359 -0.49 3.56 -3.96
CA TRP A 359 -0.32 4.74 -4.80
C TRP A 359 1.15 5.10 -5.00
N TYR A 360 1.96 5.18 -3.93
CA TYR A 360 3.38 5.54 -4.01
C TYR A 360 4.18 4.55 -4.86
N HIS A 361 3.88 3.25 -4.74
CA HIS A 361 4.50 2.23 -5.58
C HIS A 361 4.24 2.49 -7.08
N ARG A 362 2.99 2.80 -7.45
CA ARG A 362 2.62 3.13 -8.84
C ARG A 362 3.29 4.42 -9.33
N MET A 363 3.38 5.44 -8.47
CA MET A 363 4.10 6.67 -8.80
C MET A 363 5.58 6.38 -9.08
N PHE A 364 6.22 5.52 -8.27
CA PHE A 364 7.57 5.05 -8.55
C PHE A 364 7.67 4.30 -9.89
N LEU A 365 6.77 3.36 -10.17
CA LEU A 365 6.82 2.61 -11.43
C LEU A 365 6.68 3.55 -12.65
N ARG A 366 5.94 4.66 -12.51
CA ARG A 366 5.77 5.66 -13.57
C ARG A 366 7.02 6.52 -13.74
N GLU A 367 7.59 7.02 -12.65
CA GLU A 367 8.56 8.13 -12.68
C GLU A 367 10.02 7.71 -12.40
N GLY A 368 10.22 6.57 -11.73
CA GLY A 368 11.54 6.10 -11.29
C GLY A 368 12.20 7.00 -10.24
N ASP A 369 11.41 7.69 -9.41
CA ASP A 369 11.90 8.58 -8.35
C ASP A 369 11.87 7.90 -6.97
N ALA A 370 12.99 7.92 -6.26
CA ALA A 370 13.12 7.34 -4.94
C ALA A 370 12.28 8.07 -3.87
N ALA A 371 11.87 9.33 -4.10
CA ALA A 371 11.05 10.05 -3.14
C ALA A 371 9.74 9.32 -2.82
N TYR A 372 9.14 8.64 -3.79
CA TYR A 372 7.96 7.80 -3.56
C TYR A 372 8.27 6.61 -2.65
N TYR A 373 9.46 6.01 -2.79
CA TYR A 373 9.90 4.92 -1.92
C TYR A 373 10.43 5.38 -0.56
N ASP A 374 10.85 6.63 -0.42
CA ASP A 374 11.12 7.24 0.89
C ASP A 374 9.81 7.41 1.67
N THR A 375 8.73 7.86 1.02
CA THR A 375 7.38 7.88 1.62
C THR A 375 6.89 6.45 1.90
N PHE A 376 7.06 5.52 0.96
CA PHE A 376 6.67 4.12 1.12
C PHE A 376 7.39 3.45 2.30
N GLU A 377 8.72 3.57 2.39
CA GLU A 377 9.52 3.01 3.49
C GLU A 377 9.09 3.58 4.85
N ARG A 378 8.89 4.91 4.91
CA ARG A 378 8.38 5.57 6.11
C ARG A 378 7.03 5.00 6.56
N THR A 379 6.08 4.88 5.64
CA THR A 379 4.76 4.30 5.95
C THR A 379 4.88 2.82 6.33
N LEU A 380 5.63 2.02 5.55
CA LEU A 380 5.80 0.58 5.75
C LEU A 380 6.35 0.26 7.16
N TYR A 381 7.47 0.88 7.55
CA TYR A 381 8.14 0.57 8.80
C TYR A 381 7.49 1.22 10.04
N ASN A 382 6.54 2.15 9.86
CA ASN A 382 5.90 2.88 10.94
C ASN A 382 4.37 2.71 10.90
N GLY A 383 3.64 3.58 10.18
CA GLY A 383 2.17 3.63 10.20
C GLY A 383 1.47 2.35 9.73
N TYR A 384 2.11 1.55 8.89
CA TYR A 384 1.62 0.24 8.49
C TYR A 384 1.89 -0.81 9.58
N LEU A 385 3.15 -0.99 9.99
CA LEU A 385 3.51 -2.01 10.99
C LEU A 385 2.88 -1.75 12.36
N SER A 386 2.60 -0.50 12.74
CA SER A 386 1.85 -0.21 13.97
C SER A 386 0.46 -0.84 13.96
N GLY A 387 -0.13 -1.05 12.78
CA GLY A 387 -1.45 -1.62 12.57
C GLY A 387 -1.62 -3.06 13.04
N VAL A 388 -0.56 -3.81 13.29
CA VAL A 388 -0.61 -5.23 13.69
C VAL A 388 0.32 -5.49 14.88
N SER A 389 -0.13 -6.33 15.83
CA SER A 389 0.69 -6.76 16.96
C SER A 389 1.87 -7.60 16.49
N LEU A 390 2.90 -7.68 17.32
CA LEU A 390 4.05 -8.55 17.07
C LEU A 390 3.68 -10.04 17.07
N SER A 391 2.56 -10.40 17.69
CA SER A 391 1.98 -11.75 17.66
C SER A 391 1.15 -12.02 16.41
N GLY A 392 0.70 -11.00 15.67
CA GLY A 392 -0.04 -11.13 14.42
C GLY A 392 -1.55 -11.37 14.56
N ASP A 393 -2.11 -11.26 15.77
CA ASP A 393 -3.51 -11.60 16.08
C ASP A 393 -4.32 -10.45 16.69
N ALA A 394 -3.72 -9.26 16.83
CA ALA A 394 -4.40 -8.05 17.26
C ALA A 394 -4.01 -6.88 16.36
N PHE A 395 -4.96 -5.97 16.12
CA PHE A 395 -4.85 -4.93 15.10
C PHE A 395 -5.25 -3.56 15.63
N PHE A 396 -4.70 -2.52 15.03
CA PHE A 396 -5.26 -1.18 15.12
C PHE A 396 -6.10 -0.88 13.89
N TYR A 397 -7.20 -0.15 14.12
CA TYR A 397 -7.89 0.58 13.08
C TYR A 397 -7.22 1.96 12.90
N GLN A 398 -7.12 2.70 14.01
CA GLN A 398 -6.51 4.02 14.10
C GLN A 398 -5.09 3.93 14.67
N ASN A 399 -4.15 4.72 14.13
CA ASN A 399 -2.74 4.72 14.54
C ASN A 399 -2.35 6.09 15.12
N PRO A 400 -2.72 6.41 16.37
CA PRO A 400 -2.43 7.70 16.97
C PRO A 400 -0.92 7.88 17.23
N LEU A 401 -0.49 9.13 17.33
CA LEU A 401 0.86 9.54 17.72
C LEU A 401 0.94 9.93 19.21
N VAL A 402 -0.19 9.90 19.92
CA VAL A 402 -0.29 10.05 21.38
C VAL A 402 -1.40 9.18 21.96
N SER A 403 -1.16 8.58 23.12
CA SER A 403 -2.15 7.80 23.88
C SER A 403 -2.17 8.24 25.35
N ASN A 404 -3.36 8.24 25.95
CA ASN A 404 -3.56 8.45 27.39
C ASN A 404 -3.84 7.15 28.16
N GLY A 405 -3.45 5.99 27.59
CA GLY A 405 -3.66 4.68 28.21
C GLY A 405 -5.02 4.04 27.96
N ARG A 406 -5.86 4.60 27.08
CA ARG A 406 -7.19 4.03 26.77
C ARG A 406 -7.24 3.23 25.47
N ILE A 407 -6.24 3.40 24.61
CA ILE A 407 -6.20 2.81 23.27
C ILE A 407 -5.42 1.51 23.32
N GLU A 408 -5.96 0.45 22.72
CA GLU A 408 -5.31 -0.85 22.54
C GLU A 408 -5.68 -1.49 21.21
N ARG A 409 -4.83 -2.38 20.71
CA ARG A 409 -5.16 -3.24 19.58
C ARG A 409 -6.29 -4.19 19.97
N ALA A 410 -7.16 -4.49 19.01
CA ALA A 410 -8.26 -5.43 19.16
C ALA A 410 -8.04 -6.68 18.30
N ALA A 411 -8.58 -7.82 18.74
CA ALA A 411 -8.49 -9.06 17.97
C ALA A 411 -9.21 -8.97 16.61
N TYR A 412 -10.34 -8.26 16.56
CA TYR A 412 -11.14 -8.01 15.36
C TYR A 412 -12.10 -6.83 15.61
N PHE A 413 -12.77 -6.36 14.56
CA PHE A 413 -13.69 -5.22 14.62
C PHE A 413 -15.04 -5.55 13.98
N ASP A 414 -16.05 -4.74 14.28
CA ASP A 414 -17.32 -4.80 13.55
C ASP A 414 -17.14 -4.36 12.08
N VAL A 415 -16.40 -3.25 11.87
CA VAL A 415 -15.86 -2.83 10.56
C VAL A 415 -14.40 -3.28 10.47
N SER A 416 -14.14 -4.37 9.73
CA SER A 416 -12.85 -5.09 9.75
C SER A 416 -12.03 -4.94 8.46
N CYS A 417 -12.06 -3.75 7.86
CA CYS A 417 -11.23 -3.45 6.69
C CYS A 417 -9.72 -3.65 6.96
N CYS A 418 -9.22 -3.25 8.13
CA CYS A 418 -7.78 -3.20 8.44
C CYS A 418 -7.09 -4.59 8.51
N PRO A 419 -7.59 -5.60 9.27
CA PRO A 419 -6.90 -6.88 9.41
C PRO A 419 -6.58 -7.58 8.08
N ALA A 420 -7.56 -7.75 7.20
CA ALA A 420 -7.35 -8.45 5.93
C ALA A 420 -6.52 -7.61 4.95
N ASN A 421 -6.66 -6.28 4.98
CA ASN A 421 -5.87 -5.37 4.15
C ASN A 421 -4.38 -5.40 4.56
N LEU A 422 -4.09 -5.44 5.87
CA LEU A 422 -2.74 -5.67 6.40
C LEU A 422 -2.16 -6.97 5.88
N ALA A 423 -2.91 -8.07 6.01
CA ALA A 423 -2.45 -9.41 5.67
C ALA A 423 -2.07 -9.54 4.18
N ARG A 424 -2.84 -8.93 3.27
CA ARG A 424 -2.55 -8.99 1.82
C ARG A 424 -1.26 -8.24 1.45
N LEU A 425 -1.06 -7.03 1.95
CA LEU A 425 0.13 -6.23 1.63
C LEU A 425 1.41 -6.88 2.21
N MET A 426 1.32 -7.50 3.39
CA MET A 426 2.44 -8.26 3.96
C MET A 426 2.86 -9.40 3.03
N GLY A 427 1.89 -10.06 2.38
CA GLY A 427 2.14 -11.11 1.39
C GLY A 427 2.82 -10.59 0.11
N GLU A 428 2.55 -9.35 -0.29
CA GLU A 428 3.15 -8.72 -1.47
C GLU A 428 4.59 -8.22 -1.24
N LEU A 429 5.01 -8.04 0.01
CA LEU A 429 6.30 -7.42 0.38
C LEU A 429 7.51 -7.90 -0.45
N PRO A 430 7.72 -9.21 -0.72
CA PRO A 430 8.87 -9.65 -1.51
C PRO A 430 8.92 -9.02 -2.91
N GLY A 431 7.76 -8.79 -3.54
CA GLY A 431 7.65 -8.17 -4.87
C GLY A 431 7.83 -6.65 -4.87
N LEU A 432 7.93 -6.03 -3.68
CA LEU A 432 8.08 -4.58 -3.54
C LEU A 432 9.55 -4.16 -3.32
N ILE A 433 10.47 -5.13 -3.21
CA ILE A 433 11.89 -4.91 -2.93
C ILE A 433 12.66 -4.45 -4.16
N TYR A 434 12.39 -5.06 -5.32
CA TYR A 434 13.10 -4.82 -6.57
C TYR A 434 12.14 -4.43 -7.69
N ALA A 435 12.64 -3.67 -8.65
CA ALA A 435 11.93 -3.39 -9.90
C ALA A 435 12.93 -3.33 -11.06
N GLN A 436 12.45 -3.42 -12.29
CA GLN A 436 13.30 -3.49 -13.47
C GLN A 436 12.75 -2.64 -14.61
N ARG A 437 13.67 -1.98 -15.33
CA ARG A 437 13.43 -1.34 -16.62
C ARG A 437 14.55 -1.72 -17.57
N ASP A 438 14.25 -2.44 -18.65
CA ASP A 438 15.28 -2.89 -19.60
C ASP A 438 16.44 -3.65 -18.90
N ARG A 439 17.62 -3.00 -18.83
CA ARG A 439 18.86 -3.49 -18.20
C ARG A 439 19.14 -2.77 -16.87
N GLU A 440 18.21 -2.00 -16.36
CA GLU A 440 18.29 -1.32 -15.09
C GLU A 440 17.51 -2.12 -14.04
N LEU A 441 18.21 -2.48 -12.95
CA LEU A 441 17.63 -3.13 -11.79
C LEU A 441 17.61 -2.13 -10.64
N PHE A 442 16.42 -1.82 -10.15
CA PHE A 442 16.18 -0.98 -8.98
C PHE A 442 16.21 -1.83 -7.71
N VAL A 443 16.98 -1.38 -6.72
CA VAL A 443 16.96 -1.90 -5.35
C VAL A 443 16.26 -0.85 -4.49
N ASN A 444 14.97 -1.06 -4.26
CA ASN A 444 14.09 -0.09 -3.61
C ASN A 444 14.07 -0.26 -2.09
N LEU A 445 13.96 -1.48 -1.59
CA LEU A 445 13.97 -1.75 -0.14
C LEU A 445 15.22 -2.50 0.27
N PHE A 446 15.75 -2.16 1.45
CA PHE A 446 16.88 -2.85 2.05
C PHE A 446 16.38 -3.94 2.98
N VAL A 447 16.28 -5.14 2.41
CA VAL A 447 15.79 -6.34 3.10
C VAL A 447 16.68 -7.50 2.72
N GLY A 448 17.23 -8.20 3.72
CA GLY A 448 17.99 -9.41 3.50
C GLY A 448 17.16 -10.39 2.66
N SER A 449 17.64 -10.71 1.46
CA SER A 449 16.85 -11.42 0.47
C SER A 449 17.72 -12.08 -0.60
N ARG A 450 17.13 -13.00 -1.36
CA ARG A 450 17.68 -13.58 -2.59
C ARG A 450 16.63 -13.48 -3.68
N ALA A 451 17.02 -12.99 -4.85
CA ALA A 451 16.15 -12.80 -5.99
C ALA A 451 16.74 -13.41 -7.27
N SER A 452 15.90 -14.08 -8.07
CA SER A 452 16.27 -14.55 -9.40
C SER A 452 15.63 -13.66 -10.46
N ILE A 453 16.44 -12.86 -11.15
CA ILE A 453 15.98 -11.81 -12.06
C ILE A 453 16.47 -12.12 -13.47
N ASP A 454 15.62 -11.94 -14.49
CA ASP A 454 16.02 -12.04 -15.89
C ASP A 454 16.40 -10.66 -16.44
N VAL A 455 17.65 -10.51 -16.88
CA VAL A 455 18.12 -9.29 -17.54
C VAL A 455 18.41 -9.58 -19.00
N ARG A 456 17.41 -9.32 -19.86
CA ARG A 456 17.43 -9.58 -21.31
C ARG A 456 17.88 -11.00 -21.66
N GLY A 457 17.27 -12.00 -21.03
CA GLY A 457 17.53 -13.42 -21.26
C GLY A 457 18.79 -13.95 -20.58
N THR A 458 19.40 -13.16 -19.67
CA THR A 458 20.44 -13.66 -18.76
C THR A 458 19.88 -13.65 -17.35
N LYS A 459 19.79 -14.83 -16.72
CA LYS A 459 19.43 -14.90 -15.31
C LYS A 459 20.57 -14.37 -14.45
N ALA A 460 20.21 -13.59 -13.44
CA ALA A 460 21.11 -13.12 -12.40
C ALA A 460 20.49 -13.40 -11.03
N GLN A 461 21.29 -14.00 -10.15
CA GLN A 461 20.97 -14.04 -8.74
C GLN A 461 21.44 -12.73 -8.11
N VAL A 462 20.53 -12.07 -7.39
CA VAL A 462 20.83 -10.85 -6.63
C VAL A 462 20.48 -11.13 -5.19
N SER A 463 21.43 -10.92 -4.28
CA SER A 463 21.16 -11.10 -2.85
C SER A 463 21.61 -9.92 -2.03
N GLN A 464 20.81 -9.62 -1.00
CA GLN A 464 21.11 -8.60 -0.01
C GLN A 464 21.46 -9.26 1.32
N GLU A 465 22.56 -8.83 1.92
CA GLU A 465 22.95 -9.14 3.30
C GLU A 465 23.00 -7.83 4.09
N THR A 466 22.14 -7.72 5.10
CA THR A 466 22.03 -6.53 5.92
C THR A 466 21.28 -6.81 7.22
N ASN A 467 21.56 -6.00 8.26
CA ASN A 467 20.77 -5.92 9.48
C ASN A 467 19.82 -4.71 9.49
N TYR A 468 19.57 -4.08 8.33
CA TYR A 468 18.53 -3.08 8.15
C TYR A 468 17.19 -3.60 8.71
N PRO A 469 16.43 -2.80 9.50
CA PRO A 469 16.56 -1.35 9.71
C PRO A 469 17.47 -0.91 10.87
N TRP A 470 18.20 -1.82 11.51
CA TRP A 470 18.99 -1.51 12.71
C TRP A 470 20.41 -1.03 12.40
N ASP A 471 20.94 -1.43 11.25
CA ASP A 471 22.25 -1.03 10.77
C ASP A 471 22.18 -0.65 9.29
N GLY A 472 22.98 0.35 8.92
CA GLY A 472 22.97 0.93 7.58
C GLY A 472 23.95 0.29 6.61
N ARG A 473 24.62 -0.82 6.98
CA ARG A 473 25.46 -1.57 6.06
C ARG A 473 24.62 -2.53 5.23
N ILE A 474 24.69 -2.38 3.91
CA ILE A 474 24.05 -3.26 2.94
C ILE A 474 25.11 -3.83 2.01
N THR A 475 25.15 -5.15 1.89
CA THR A 475 25.97 -5.84 0.90
C THR A 475 25.05 -6.46 -0.14
N ILE A 476 25.24 -6.10 -1.41
CA ILE A 476 24.45 -6.59 -2.54
C ILE A 476 25.38 -7.42 -3.43
N HIS A 477 25.09 -8.71 -3.56
CA HIS A 477 25.79 -9.61 -4.46
C HIS A 477 25.06 -9.66 -5.79
N VAL A 478 25.81 -9.64 -6.89
CA VAL A 478 25.27 -9.74 -8.25
C VAL A 478 25.97 -10.88 -8.98
N ASP A 479 25.24 -11.97 -9.17
CA ASP A 479 25.74 -13.22 -9.73
C ASP A 479 25.00 -13.59 -11.02
N PRO A 480 25.37 -13.00 -12.17
CA PRO A 480 24.79 -13.37 -13.46
C PRO A 480 25.36 -14.69 -13.97
N ASP A 481 24.54 -15.49 -14.67
CA ASP A 481 24.94 -16.78 -15.28
C ASP A 481 26.11 -16.61 -16.28
N ARG A 482 26.20 -15.44 -16.91
CA ARG A 482 27.29 -15.01 -17.78
C ARG A 482 27.54 -13.51 -17.63
N PRO A 483 28.76 -13.00 -17.88
CA PRO A 483 29.06 -11.58 -17.74
C PRO A 483 28.11 -10.68 -18.55
N THR A 484 27.37 -9.80 -17.88
CA THR A 484 26.24 -9.04 -18.45
C THR A 484 26.28 -7.57 -18.06
N ASP A 485 25.97 -6.69 -19.01
CA ASP A 485 25.83 -5.26 -18.76
C ASP A 485 24.49 -4.96 -18.09
N VAL A 486 24.53 -4.50 -16.84
CA VAL A 486 23.37 -4.13 -16.02
C VAL A 486 23.67 -2.80 -15.33
N SER A 487 22.68 -1.91 -15.26
CA SER A 487 22.71 -0.75 -14.38
C SER A 487 22.04 -1.12 -13.07
N LEU A 488 22.77 -1.13 -11.95
CA LEU A 488 22.16 -1.28 -10.64
C LEU A 488 21.82 0.11 -10.10
N ALA A 489 20.53 0.41 -9.96
CA ALA A 489 20.02 1.63 -9.35
C ALA A 489 19.70 1.36 -7.87
N VAL A 490 20.61 1.72 -6.98
CA VAL A 490 20.46 1.51 -5.53
C VAL A 490 19.89 2.77 -4.89
N ARG A 491 18.75 2.68 -4.20
CA ARG A 491 18.13 3.85 -3.55
C ARG A 491 19.08 4.45 -2.52
N ILE A 492 19.20 5.77 -2.47
CA ILE A 492 19.87 6.50 -1.38
C ILE A 492 18.78 7.23 -0.59
N PRO A 493 18.34 6.69 0.56
CA PRO A 493 17.17 7.20 1.26
C PRO A 493 17.30 8.68 1.63
N GLY A 494 16.22 9.45 1.51
CA GLY A 494 16.20 10.86 1.88
C GLY A 494 16.75 11.12 3.29
N TRP A 495 16.40 10.27 4.27
CA TRP A 495 16.83 10.43 5.66
C TRP A 495 18.36 10.32 5.81
N SER A 496 19.02 9.52 4.98
CA SER A 496 20.49 9.40 4.97
C SER A 496 21.19 10.62 4.34
N ARG A 497 20.41 11.48 3.68
CA ARG A 497 20.85 12.71 2.98
C ARG A 497 20.35 13.98 3.67
N GLY A 498 19.96 13.89 4.95
CA GLY A 498 19.51 15.03 5.73
C GLY A 498 18.06 15.45 5.50
N ASN A 499 17.24 14.61 4.86
CA ASN A 499 15.82 14.88 4.65
C ASN A 499 14.94 13.80 5.29
N PRO A 500 14.24 14.04 6.43
CA PRO A 500 13.42 13.01 7.06
C PRO A 500 12.30 12.52 6.14
N SER A 501 11.64 13.39 5.38
CA SER A 501 10.50 13.02 4.55
C SER A 501 10.41 13.93 3.33
N PRO A 502 9.98 13.43 2.15
CA PRO A 502 9.66 14.29 1.01
C PRO A 502 8.67 15.40 1.38
N GLY A 503 8.72 16.52 0.66
CA GLY A 503 7.77 17.64 0.79
C GLY A 503 8.15 18.74 1.79
N GLY A 504 9.20 18.54 2.61
CA GLY A 504 9.69 19.61 3.52
C GLY A 504 8.77 19.93 4.70
N LEU A 505 7.69 19.16 4.90
CA LEU A 505 6.81 19.25 6.07
C LEU A 505 7.55 18.97 7.39
N TYR A 506 8.63 18.19 7.30
CA TYR A 506 9.48 17.80 8.42
C TYR A 506 10.95 18.09 8.10
N THR A 507 11.71 18.51 9.11
CA THR A 507 13.16 18.74 8.99
C THR A 507 13.89 18.13 10.17
N PHE A 508 15.15 17.75 9.98
CA PHE A 508 16.00 17.43 11.11
C PHE A 508 16.41 18.73 11.83
N ALA A 509 16.36 18.70 13.15
CA ALA A 509 16.83 19.82 13.94
C ALA A 509 18.31 20.12 13.66
N PRO A 510 18.74 21.38 13.85
CA PRO A 510 20.14 21.73 13.70
C PRO A 510 20.99 20.99 14.75
N ASP A 511 21.81 20.05 14.29
CA ASP A 511 22.91 19.47 15.05
C ASP A 511 24.22 19.73 14.30
N ARG A 512 25.19 20.34 15.00
CA ARG A 512 26.52 20.69 14.50
C ARG A 512 27.62 19.81 15.12
N SER A 513 27.25 18.69 15.73
CA SER A 513 28.20 17.75 16.30
C SER A 513 29.23 17.33 15.23
N PRO A 514 30.54 17.25 15.57
CA PRO A 514 31.58 16.82 14.63
C PRO A 514 31.30 15.42 14.05
N GLU A 515 30.68 14.55 14.84
CA GLU A 515 30.29 13.20 14.45
C GLU A 515 29.23 13.19 13.34
N ARG A 516 28.29 14.13 13.36
CA ARG A 516 27.28 14.28 12.29
C ARG A 516 27.90 14.83 11.02
N LEU A 517 28.81 15.80 11.13
CA LEU A 517 29.50 16.39 9.98
C LEU A 517 30.46 15.42 9.27
N ALA A 518 30.95 14.38 9.96
CA ALA A 518 31.86 13.38 9.40
C ALA A 518 31.13 12.22 8.68
N ARG A 519 29.84 12.01 8.95
CA ARG A 519 29.04 10.89 8.43
C ARG A 519 28.55 11.19 7.02
N HIS A 520 28.98 10.39 6.06
CA HIS A 520 28.55 10.48 4.67
C HIS A 520 28.19 9.09 4.15
N VAL A 521 27.23 9.04 3.23
CA VAL A 521 26.90 7.81 2.51
C VAL A 521 28.13 7.36 1.74
N ALA A 522 28.52 6.10 1.92
CA ALA A 522 29.65 5.51 1.21
C ALA A 522 29.19 4.35 0.33
N LEU A 523 29.73 4.28 -0.88
CA LEU A 523 29.47 3.22 -1.84
C LEU A 523 30.79 2.62 -2.29
N ALA A 524 30.88 1.30 -2.33
CA ALA A 524 32.01 0.58 -2.87
C ALA A 524 31.55 -0.56 -3.78
N VAL A 525 32.37 -0.84 -4.79
CA VAL A 525 32.18 -1.97 -5.71
C VAL A 525 33.45 -2.81 -5.68
N ASN A 526 33.33 -4.08 -5.31
CA ASN A 526 34.46 -5.01 -5.13
C ASN A 526 35.57 -4.44 -4.23
N GLY A 527 35.18 -3.83 -3.10
CA GLY A 527 36.09 -3.23 -2.11
C GLY A 527 36.74 -1.92 -2.53
N LYS A 528 36.43 -1.37 -3.72
CA LYS A 528 36.92 -0.07 -4.18
C LYS A 528 35.82 0.98 -4.05
N ALA A 529 36.15 2.13 -3.46
CA ALA A 529 35.24 3.26 -3.37
C ALA A 529 34.71 3.63 -4.78
N ALA A 530 33.41 3.80 -4.88
CA ALA A 530 32.71 4.17 -6.11
C ALA A 530 32.14 5.59 -5.97
N PRO A 531 32.13 6.39 -7.04
CA PRO A 531 31.52 7.72 -7.00
C PRO A 531 30.02 7.61 -6.74
N LEU A 532 29.52 8.47 -5.85
CA LEU A 532 28.11 8.54 -5.50
C LEU A 532 27.42 9.66 -6.30
N THR A 533 27.05 9.37 -7.55
CA THR A 533 26.19 10.26 -8.34
C THR A 533 24.74 9.83 -8.14
N ILE A 534 23.95 10.71 -7.53
CA ILE A 534 22.55 10.44 -7.19
C ILE A 534 21.65 11.14 -8.20
N ASP A 535 20.86 10.36 -8.94
CA ASP A 535 19.85 10.88 -9.86
C ASP A 535 18.48 10.32 -9.47
N LYS A 536 17.50 11.21 -9.29
CA LYS A 536 16.18 10.90 -8.69
C LYS A 536 16.26 10.02 -7.42
N GLY A 537 17.28 10.26 -6.59
CA GLY A 537 17.52 9.53 -5.34
C GLY A 537 18.09 8.11 -5.50
N PHE A 538 18.55 7.71 -6.68
CA PHE A 538 19.27 6.45 -6.91
C PHE A 538 20.73 6.68 -7.27
N ALA A 539 21.63 5.90 -6.65
CA ALA A 539 23.00 5.73 -7.13
C ALA A 539 23.03 4.70 -8.25
N ARG A 540 23.39 5.12 -9.46
CA ARG A 540 23.41 4.25 -10.66
C ARG A 540 24.80 3.71 -10.93
N ILE A 541 24.93 2.39 -10.85
CA ILE A 541 26.18 1.67 -11.06
C ILE A 541 26.06 0.90 -12.39
N GLN A 542 26.50 1.54 -13.47
CA GLN A 542 26.53 0.92 -14.79
C GLN A 542 27.86 0.22 -15.02
N ARG A 543 27.84 -1.11 -15.13
CA ARG A 543 29.02 -1.91 -15.44
C ARG A 543 28.65 -3.25 -16.06
N ARG A 544 29.68 -3.94 -16.55
CA ARG A 544 29.60 -5.37 -16.86
C ARG A 544 29.79 -6.15 -15.57
N TRP A 545 28.72 -6.78 -15.11
CA TRP A 545 28.71 -7.61 -13.91
C TRP A 545 29.13 -9.03 -14.24
N GLN A 546 29.85 -9.66 -13.31
CA GLN A 546 30.27 -11.05 -13.35
C GLN A 546 30.04 -11.70 -11.99
N LYS A 547 29.99 -13.04 -11.98
CA LYS A 547 29.81 -13.80 -10.74
C LYS A 547 30.83 -13.39 -9.67
N GLY A 548 30.35 -13.19 -8.45
CA GLY A 548 31.13 -12.76 -7.30
C GLY A 548 31.29 -11.25 -7.17
N ASP A 549 30.70 -10.44 -8.05
CA ASP A 549 30.70 -8.99 -7.89
C ASP A 549 29.83 -8.57 -6.70
N VAL A 550 30.31 -7.56 -5.96
CA VAL A 550 29.69 -7.07 -4.74
C VAL A 550 29.59 -5.56 -4.73
N VAL A 551 28.44 -5.04 -4.35
CA VAL A 551 28.22 -3.64 -3.98
C VAL A 551 28.09 -3.56 -2.47
N GLN A 552 28.79 -2.63 -1.85
CA GLN A 552 28.67 -2.31 -0.44
C GLN A 552 28.19 -0.87 -0.31
N LEU A 553 27.08 -0.69 0.40
CA LEU A 553 26.50 0.60 0.74
C LEU A 553 26.57 0.76 2.26
N ASP A 554 27.08 1.89 2.72
CA ASP A 554 27.05 2.31 4.12
C ASP A 554 26.17 3.57 4.23
N LEU A 555 25.05 3.44 4.93
CA LEU A 555 24.12 4.51 5.24
C LEU A 555 24.27 4.91 6.70
N PRO A 556 24.81 6.10 7.02
CA PRO A 556 24.88 6.53 8.41
C PRO A 556 23.50 6.61 9.04
N MET A 557 23.31 5.94 10.20
CA MET A 557 22.06 5.95 10.97
C MET A 557 22.25 6.63 12.34
N PRO A 558 22.46 7.96 12.39
CA PRO A 558 22.44 8.71 13.64
C PRO A 558 21.05 8.71 14.27
N ILE A 559 21.01 9.00 15.58
CA ILE A 559 19.78 9.41 16.25
C ILE A 559 19.52 10.86 15.83
N GLU A 560 18.39 11.09 15.18
CA GLU A 560 17.97 12.41 14.69
C GLU A 560 16.76 12.91 15.48
N ARG A 561 16.72 14.22 15.70
CA ARG A 561 15.53 14.93 16.19
C ARG A 561 14.80 15.52 15.00
N VAL A 562 13.54 15.15 14.81
CA VAL A 562 12.69 15.67 13.74
C VAL A 562 11.77 16.75 14.31
N VAL A 563 11.68 17.89 13.62
CA VAL A 563 10.74 18.97 13.92
C VAL A 563 9.80 19.18 12.74
N ALA A 564 8.54 19.48 13.03
CA ALA A 564 7.53 19.81 12.01
C ALA A 564 7.66 21.27 11.55
N ASP A 565 7.14 21.56 10.37
CA ASP A 565 6.88 22.93 9.92
C ASP A 565 6.04 23.68 10.97
N ASN A 566 6.38 24.95 11.25
CA ASN A 566 5.71 25.77 12.27
C ASN A 566 4.20 25.98 12.02
N ARG A 567 3.70 25.71 10.80
CA ARG A 567 2.28 25.72 10.47
C ARG A 567 1.53 24.54 11.09
N VAL A 568 2.21 23.44 11.40
CA VAL A 568 1.65 22.32 12.19
C VAL A 568 1.58 22.73 13.66
N ALA A 569 0.46 23.33 14.05
CA ALA A 569 0.30 23.93 15.37
C ALA A 569 0.48 22.95 16.54
N GLU A 570 0.03 21.70 16.36
CA GLU A 570 0.08 20.64 17.37
C GLU A 570 1.51 20.27 17.79
N ASP A 571 2.49 20.42 16.90
CA ASP A 571 3.86 19.94 17.07
C ASP A 571 4.87 21.05 17.41
N ARG A 572 4.40 22.29 17.62
CA ARG A 572 5.26 23.41 18.03
C ARG A 572 5.92 23.14 19.37
N GLY A 573 7.24 23.36 19.42
CA GLY A 573 8.04 23.11 20.63
C GLY A 573 8.15 21.63 21.00
N LYS A 574 7.82 20.73 20.08
CA LYS A 574 8.00 19.28 20.22
C LYS A 574 8.95 18.76 19.14
N ALA A 575 9.64 17.68 19.46
CA ALA A 575 10.46 16.95 18.52
C ALA A 575 10.16 15.45 18.62
N ALA A 576 10.25 14.77 17.48
CA ALA A 576 10.22 13.31 17.42
C ALA A 576 11.65 12.75 17.31
N ILE A 577 11.84 11.51 17.74
CA ILE A 577 13.12 10.80 17.60
C ILE A 577 13.03 9.88 16.39
N GLN A 578 14.04 9.90 15.54
CA GLN A 578 14.17 9.03 14.38
C GLN A 578 15.57 8.41 14.34
N ARG A 579 15.66 7.13 13.93
CA ARG A 579 16.94 6.51 13.54
C ARG A 579 16.72 5.66 12.30
N GLY A 580 17.46 5.96 11.23
CA GLY A 580 17.22 5.34 9.93
C GLY A 580 15.77 5.56 9.45
N PRO A 581 15.05 4.50 9.04
CA PRO A 581 13.65 4.59 8.62
C PRO A 581 12.65 4.55 9.80
N ILE A 582 13.12 4.31 11.02
CA ILE A 582 12.27 4.05 12.18
C ILE A 582 12.02 5.35 12.95
N ILE A 583 10.73 5.65 13.17
CA ILE A 583 10.28 6.64 14.14
C ILE A 583 10.12 5.97 15.49
N TYR A 584 10.51 6.68 16.54
CA TYR A 584 10.46 6.21 17.92
C TYR A 584 9.34 6.88 18.70
N CYS A 585 8.86 6.20 19.73
CA CYS A 585 7.94 6.73 20.72
C CYS A 585 8.41 6.36 22.13
N VAL A 586 7.95 7.12 23.12
CA VAL A 586 8.10 6.78 24.54
C VAL A 586 6.80 6.15 25.04
N GLU A 587 6.88 5.04 25.75
CA GLU A 587 5.72 4.36 26.36
C GLU A 587 5.77 4.43 27.88
N GLY A 588 4.60 4.53 28.53
CA GLY A 588 4.50 4.62 29.99
C GLY A 588 5.15 3.45 30.71
N VAL A 589 5.13 2.24 30.12
CA VAL A 589 5.78 1.04 30.69
C VAL A 589 7.29 1.18 30.89
N ASP A 590 7.96 1.98 30.04
CA ASP A 590 9.40 2.23 30.17
C ASP A 590 9.72 3.56 30.86
N ASN A 591 8.73 4.44 31.02
CA ASN A 591 8.91 5.84 31.43
C ASN A 591 8.02 6.21 32.64
N GLY A 592 7.83 5.27 33.57
CA GLY A 592 7.16 5.51 34.87
C GLY A 592 5.68 5.89 34.80
N GLY A 593 5.01 5.64 33.67
CA GLY A 593 3.60 5.97 33.45
C GLY A 593 3.27 7.47 33.33
N ALA A 594 4.29 8.33 33.17
CA ALA A 594 4.14 9.79 33.14
C ALA A 594 4.65 10.42 31.83
N VAL A 595 4.29 9.81 30.69
CA VAL A 595 4.73 10.27 29.36
C VAL A 595 4.18 11.66 29.06
N ALA A 596 2.96 11.97 29.49
CA ALA A 596 2.37 13.29 29.29
C ALA A 596 3.12 14.42 30.03
N ASP A 597 3.85 14.08 31.09
CA ASP A 597 4.69 15.03 31.85
C ASP A 597 6.16 14.99 31.39
N LEU A 598 6.50 14.33 30.28
CA LEU A 598 7.89 14.22 29.84
C LEU A 598 8.33 15.43 28.99
N LYS A 599 9.51 15.95 29.31
CA LYS A 599 10.26 16.91 28.49
C LYS A 599 11.63 16.34 28.16
N LEU A 600 12.09 16.51 26.91
CA LEU A 600 13.37 16.03 26.43
C LEU A 600 14.12 17.15 25.69
N PRO A 601 14.98 17.91 26.38
CA PRO A 601 15.79 18.99 25.79
C PRO A 601 16.53 18.57 24.51
N MET A 602 16.74 19.52 23.60
CA MET A 602 17.35 19.24 22.28
C MET A 602 18.81 18.84 22.35
N ASP A 603 19.52 19.28 23.40
CA ASP A 603 20.91 18.99 23.69
C ASP A 603 21.10 17.74 24.57
N THR A 604 20.01 17.07 24.99
CA THR A 604 20.09 15.78 25.68
C THR A 604 20.86 14.79 24.80
N ALA A 605 21.97 14.29 25.33
CA ALA A 605 22.71 13.20 24.73
C ALA A 605 21.85 11.93 24.72
N LEU A 606 21.67 11.35 23.54
CA LEU A 606 20.94 10.11 23.34
C LEU A 606 21.91 9.02 22.89
N GLN A 607 21.69 7.81 23.38
CA GLN A 607 22.43 6.62 22.97
C GLN A 607 21.44 5.55 22.52
N HIS A 608 21.88 4.67 21.63
CA HIS A 608 21.07 3.56 21.19
C HIS A 608 21.81 2.23 21.38
N HIS A 609 21.06 1.16 21.59
CA HIS A 609 21.58 -0.20 21.57
C HIS A 609 20.48 -1.19 21.17
N PHE A 610 20.88 -2.28 20.54
CA PHE A 610 19.96 -3.36 20.17
C PHE A 610 19.67 -4.28 21.35
N ASP A 611 18.39 -4.40 21.73
CA ASP A 611 17.90 -5.35 22.72
C ASP A 611 17.18 -6.52 22.02
N ALA A 612 17.86 -7.66 21.94
CA ALA A 612 17.34 -8.87 21.30
C ALA A 612 16.18 -9.54 22.06
N LYS A 613 15.95 -9.19 23.33
CA LYS A 613 14.93 -9.82 24.19
C LYS A 613 13.67 -8.98 24.30
N LEU A 614 13.75 -7.69 24.00
CA LEU A 614 12.62 -6.78 24.01
C LEU A 614 11.91 -6.78 22.66
N LEU A 615 10.57 -6.95 22.66
CA LEU A 615 9.71 -6.68 21.50
C LEU A 615 10.17 -7.39 20.20
N ASN A 616 10.57 -8.66 20.31
CA ASN A 616 11.11 -9.48 19.21
C ASN A 616 12.42 -8.95 18.59
N GLY A 617 13.21 -8.19 19.35
CA GLY A 617 14.48 -7.63 18.91
C GLY A 617 14.32 -6.23 18.32
N VAL A 618 14.61 -5.21 19.13
CA VAL A 618 14.51 -3.80 18.71
C VAL A 618 15.74 -3.01 19.14
N ASP A 619 16.08 -1.99 18.36
CA ASP A 619 17.01 -0.94 18.81
C ASP A 619 16.24 0.05 19.70
N VAL A 620 16.71 0.27 20.92
CA VAL A 620 16.13 1.23 21.88
C VAL A 620 16.98 2.48 21.95
N ILE A 621 16.36 3.62 22.26
CA ILE A 621 17.06 4.89 22.44
C ILE A 621 16.87 5.37 23.87
N GLU A 622 17.95 5.73 24.54
CA GLU A 622 17.97 6.11 25.94
C GLU A 622 18.70 7.43 26.16
N GLY A 623 18.30 8.15 27.21
CA GLY A 623 18.94 9.37 27.69
C GLY A 623 18.19 9.94 28.90
N ASP A 624 18.54 11.15 29.30
CA ASP A 624 17.93 11.82 30.46
C ASP A 624 17.01 12.96 30.02
N GLY A 625 15.73 12.84 30.37
CA GLY A 625 14.72 13.89 30.24
C GLY A 625 14.47 14.60 31.56
N SER A 626 13.39 15.37 31.63
CA SER A 626 12.91 15.99 32.87
C SER A 626 11.39 16.09 32.86
N PRO A 627 10.73 16.11 34.03
CA PRO A 627 9.29 16.39 34.10
C PRO A 627 8.97 17.82 33.66
N THR A 628 7.88 18.03 32.91
CA THR A 628 7.39 19.37 32.56
C THR A 628 6.92 20.13 33.81
N SER A 629 6.41 19.40 34.81
CA SER A 629 5.95 19.92 36.09
C SER A 629 7.07 20.29 37.07
N ARG A 630 8.27 19.71 36.93
CA ARG A 630 9.44 19.92 37.80
C ARG A 630 10.72 19.97 36.98
N GLN A 631 11.02 21.15 36.46
CA GLN A 631 12.21 21.37 35.64
C GLN A 631 13.50 21.09 36.42
N GLY A 632 14.44 20.41 35.77
CA GLY A 632 15.80 20.22 36.28
C GLY A 632 16.05 18.93 37.09
N THR A 633 15.04 18.12 37.37
CA THR A 633 15.24 16.76 37.90
C THR A 633 15.39 15.77 36.74
N PRO A 634 16.57 15.17 36.52
CA PRO A 634 16.74 14.18 35.47
C PRO A 634 15.87 12.95 35.72
N VAL A 635 15.19 12.49 34.67
CA VAL A 635 14.48 11.20 34.67
C VAL A 635 14.96 10.37 33.47
N PRO A 636 15.24 9.07 33.66
CA PRO A 636 15.63 8.23 32.54
C PRO A 636 14.48 8.14 31.55
N VAL A 637 14.80 8.29 30.27
CA VAL A 637 13.89 8.15 29.15
C VAL A 637 14.33 6.97 28.31
N ARG A 638 13.37 6.12 27.95
CA ARG A 638 13.57 5.07 26.96
C ARG A 638 12.50 5.18 25.88
N ALA A 639 12.97 5.28 24.64
CA ALA A 639 12.13 5.25 23.45
C ALA A 639 12.30 3.91 22.73
N VAL A 640 11.19 3.40 22.20
CA VAL A 640 11.11 2.16 21.39
C VAL A 640 10.58 2.51 20.00
N PRO A 641 10.78 1.66 18.98
CA PRO A 641 10.18 1.85 17.67
C PRO A 641 8.67 2.05 17.75
N TYR A 642 8.14 3.04 17.04
CA TYR A 642 6.72 3.38 17.04
C TYR A 642 5.87 2.16 16.71
N TYR A 643 6.24 1.36 15.71
CA TYR A 643 5.46 0.18 15.35
C TYR A 643 5.29 -0.84 16.50
N ALA A 644 6.22 -0.86 17.46
CA ALA A 644 6.28 -1.87 18.52
C ALA A 644 5.45 -1.49 19.76
N TRP A 645 4.91 -0.27 19.82
CA TRP A 645 4.06 0.18 20.92
C TRP A 645 2.83 -0.71 21.12
N ASN A 646 2.25 -0.69 22.32
CA ASN A 646 1.05 -1.44 22.69
C ASN A 646 1.15 -2.98 22.54
N ASN A 647 2.38 -3.53 22.61
CA ASN A 647 2.61 -4.98 22.75
C ASN A 647 2.86 -5.40 24.21
N ARG A 648 2.79 -4.45 25.16
CA ARG A 648 3.09 -4.65 26.59
C ARG A 648 1.98 -4.09 27.50
N GLY A 649 0.75 -4.07 26.98
CA GLY A 649 -0.44 -3.57 27.67
C GLY A 649 -0.80 -2.12 27.32
N LYS A 650 -1.88 -1.65 27.96
CA LYS A 650 -2.33 -0.26 27.86
C LYS A 650 -1.37 0.67 28.59
N GLY A 651 -1.11 1.83 28.02
CA GLY A 651 -0.27 2.84 28.64
C GLY A 651 -0.30 4.15 27.88
N GLU A 652 0.21 5.20 28.53
CA GLU A 652 0.51 6.44 27.84
C GLU A 652 1.58 6.22 26.77
N MET A 653 1.52 6.97 25.68
CA MET A 653 2.51 6.94 24.61
C MET A 653 2.60 8.31 23.95
N ALA A 654 3.78 8.72 23.52
CA ALA A 654 3.96 9.92 22.68
C ALA A 654 5.10 9.73 21.66
N VAL A 655 4.86 10.18 20.42
CA VAL A 655 5.88 10.34 19.38
C VAL A 655 6.53 11.73 19.48
N TRP A 656 5.71 12.77 19.63
CA TRP A 656 6.15 14.16 19.73
C TRP A 656 6.36 14.57 21.18
N ILE A 657 7.61 14.81 21.56
CA ILE A 657 8.01 15.10 22.95
C ILE A 657 8.39 16.58 23.06
N PRO A 658 7.85 17.33 24.05
CA PRO A 658 8.28 18.69 24.34
C PRO A 658 9.79 18.81 24.59
N TYR A 659 10.45 19.88 24.14
CA TYR A 659 11.89 20.11 24.36
C TYR A 659 12.24 21.48 24.97
#